data_AF-A0A816VTK9-F1
#
_entry.id   AF-A0A816VTK9-F1
#
_cell.length_a   1.000
_cell.length_b   1.000
_cell.length_c   1.000
_cell.angle_alpha   90.00
_cell.angle_beta   90.00
_cell.angle_gamma   90.00
#
_symmetry.space_group_name_H-M   'P 1'
#
loop_
_entity.id
_entity.type
_entity.pdbx_description
1 polymer ?
#
loop_
_entity_poly.entity_id
_entity_poly.type
_entity_poly.pdbx_seq_one_letter_code
_entity_poly.pdbx_strand_id
1 'polypeptide(L)'
;MSQARVTTRFLDVGEDPNKTLPPLEGYAKKDLLSITEAIKLITLDVPIHNIDSMVWTAKRSAREPKDGLTSDELASIYLYTLEWPEGYDSFYKLLNQKLRSKQRKHLKPWFSYLKLFLTGLYKLPSIRKNIWRGIPGNVSHLYEKDCIWWGFSSCTGTMATVEQFFDRSSERTLFLIECINGKDIKAYSAHDDENEILLMPGAYFTVIDKYSPADNLYIVHLREESPPYQLLEPPFDLTSVNTTTVLPKSQAASEPTAADIINLPCADLVSCTTSNDFVNNMAISASKKKKCDESTTNDKKDHEVTTSNNSKSNQTTKTITRVKSTLPVMSSSFSAMKVTKTDDGKTSAQPKSSQLADNTVTDKVAISTKSKSTKGKQNPVSDGSPFHADKTWLDIQFHDKNKNVKQPDELENEMNVPSTLINDEILNRIQGSMIGMALGDALGAHVEFRPHQFLVDNPVKDLESGGTWGLEKGQFTDDTSMALCLANSLVACHGFNAYDQLVRYKWWYKFGYMSATGRCFDIGAGTRQSLLEFERRQNIFAKKFNTPFTDMDRLSDSELLQKFDVYCSDHGVAGNGALTGLAPVPLFFYREPPVAVEYSGVSGQIMHGDTRAYDACRYYGALIVAALQGYEKEQLLDDNFYQKHEEWFSIKRLQPEIESISRGSYKKSGYDAGIRGKGYIVNALEAALWAFWSDDNSFEKGALAAVNLGDDTDTTAAIYGQLAGAHYGYRNLPERWLEHLYAKKFMEKLSKWIAYEGECWQK
;
A
#
# COMPACT_ATOMS: atom_id res chain seq x y z
N MET A 1 -19.62 6.35 -2.19
CA MET A 1 -18.80 7.57 -2.34
C MET A 1 -17.33 7.17 -2.27
N SER A 2 -16.82 6.56 -3.33
CA SER A 2 -15.41 6.24 -3.54
C SER A 2 -14.85 7.27 -4.49
N GLN A 3 -14.20 8.32 -3.98
CA GLN A 3 -13.37 9.14 -4.84
C GLN A 3 -12.05 8.38 -5.02
N ALA A 4 -11.84 7.78 -6.19
CA ALA A 4 -10.51 7.35 -6.63
C ALA A 4 -9.51 8.47 -6.33
N ARG A 5 -8.37 8.19 -5.70
CA ARG A 5 -7.40 9.22 -5.33
C ARG A 5 -6.79 9.82 -6.60
N VAL A 6 -7.45 10.84 -7.13
CA VAL A 6 -6.84 11.83 -8.02
C VAL A 6 -5.75 12.48 -7.18
N THR A 7 -4.49 12.35 -7.61
CA THR A 7 -3.33 12.88 -6.85
C THR A 7 -3.58 14.36 -6.53
N THR A 8 -3.08 14.84 -5.39
CA THR A 8 -3.31 16.22 -4.94
C THR A 8 -2.87 17.27 -5.97
N ARG A 9 -2.03 16.90 -6.95
CA ARG A 9 -1.60 17.73 -8.09
C ARG A 9 -2.69 18.04 -9.10
N PHE A 10 -3.66 17.14 -9.29
CA PHE A 10 -4.83 17.36 -10.14
C PHE A 10 -5.96 18.05 -9.38
N LEU A 11 -5.99 17.96 -8.05
CA LEU A 11 -7.01 18.57 -7.19
C LEU A 11 -6.75 20.04 -6.82
N ASP A 12 -5.94 20.73 -7.59
CA ASP A 12 -5.62 22.14 -7.35
C ASP A 12 -6.86 23.01 -7.63
N VAL A 13 -7.61 23.34 -6.58
CA VAL A 13 -8.83 24.14 -6.67
C VAL A 13 -8.49 25.63 -6.68
N GLY A 14 -9.07 26.38 -7.64
CA GLY A 14 -9.27 27.82 -7.49
C GLY A 14 -8.21 28.74 -8.09
N GLU A 15 -7.75 28.46 -9.31
CA GLU A 15 -7.17 29.53 -10.15
C GLU A 15 -8.31 30.37 -10.72
N ASP A 16 -8.32 31.68 -10.43
CA ASP A 16 -9.23 32.63 -11.06
C ASP A 16 -8.65 33.02 -12.42
N PRO A 17 -9.18 32.50 -13.55
CA PRO A 17 -8.61 32.71 -14.88
C PRO A 17 -8.68 34.17 -15.32
N ASN A 18 -9.54 34.98 -14.71
CA ASN A 18 -9.69 36.40 -15.01
C ASN A 18 -8.70 37.28 -14.23
N LYS A 19 -7.90 36.69 -13.34
CA LYS A 19 -6.95 37.40 -12.50
C LYS A 19 -5.68 37.71 -13.27
N THR A 20 -5.46 38.98 -13.59
CA THR A 20 -4.18 39.46 -14.11
C THR A 20 -3.21 39.78 -12.96
N LEU A 21 -1.98 39.29 -13.05
CA LEU A 21 -0.87 39.61 -12.15
C LEU A 21 0.28 40.27 -12.93
N PRO A 22 1.21 40.96 -12.25
CA PRO A 22 2.45 41.38 -12.89
C PRO A 22 3.25 40.19 -13.44
N PRO A 23 4.03 40.38 -14.52
CA PRO A 23 4.93 39.35 -15.06
C PRO A 23 5.84 38.72 -14.00
N LEU A 24 6.24 37.47 -14.25
CA LEU A 24 7.22 36.75 -13.45
C LEU A 24 8.63 37.17 -13.92
N GLU A 25 9.20 38.16 -13.22
CA GLU A 25 10.50 38.75 -13.53
C GLU A 25 11.40 38.86 -12.29
N GLY A 26 12.71 38.99 -12.52
CA GLY A 26 13.73 39.21 -11.50
C GLY A 26 14.36 37.96 -10.92
N TYR A 27 13.75 36.77 -11.09
CA TYR A 27 14.41 35.51 -10.74
C TYR A 27 15.53 35.16 -11.72
N ALA A 28 15.43 35.56 -12.99
CA ALA A 28 16.46 35.28 -14.00
C ALA A 28 17.81 35.92 -13.65
N LYS A 29 17.79 37.03 -12.90
CA LYS A 29 18.98 37.75 -12.41
C LYS A 29 19.65 37.08 -11.20
N LYS A 30 19.05 36.03 -10.64
CA LYS A 30 19.68 35.24 -9.57
C LYS A 30 20.78 34.35 -10.13
N ASP A 31 21.80 34.14 -9.31
CA ASP A 31 22.81 33.12 -9.54
C ASP A 31 22.14 31.74 -9.60
N LEU A 32 22.65 30.86 -10.46
CA LEU A 32 22.21 29.48 -10.53
C LEU A 32 22.86 28.71 -9.37
N LEU A 33 22.07 28.40 -8.34
CA LEU A 33 22.53 27.72 -7.12
C LEU A 33 22.24 26.22 -7.18
N SER A 34 22.91 25.45 -6.33
CA SER A 34 22.53 24.05 -6.09
C SER A 34 21.12 23.96 -5.47
N ILE A 35 20.45 22.81 -5.59
CA ILE A 35 19.10 22.65 -5.02
C ILE A 35 19.11 22.87 -3.50
N THR A 36 20.17 22.42 -2.82
CA THR A 36 20.32 22.56 -1.38
C THR A 36 20.41 24.04 -0.96
N GLU A 37 21.16 24.86 -1.69
CA GLU A 37 21.29 26.30 -1.42
C GLU A 37 20.01 27.06 -1.77
N ALA A 38 19.39 26.73 -2.90
CA ALA A 38 18.14 27.34 -3.34
C ALA A 38 17.01 27.11 -2.32
N ILE A 39 16.93 25.91 -1.75
CA ILE A 39 15.92 25.55 -0.73
C ILE A 39 16.20 26.22 0.61
N LYS A 40 17.47 26.28 1.04
CA LYS A 40 17.84 27.01 2.27
C LYS A 40 17.33 28.44 2.28
N LEU A 41 17.34 29.13 1.14
CA LEU A 41 16.82 30.50 1.04
C LEU A 41 15.30 30.57 1.20
N ILE A 42 14.56 29.52 0.83
CA ILE A 42 13.12 29.44 1.06
C ILE A 42 12.83 29.21 2.54
N THR A 43 13.58 28.32 3.19
CA THR A 43 13.32 27.90 4.58
C THR A 43 13.64 28.96 5.62
N LEU A 44 14.41 29.99 5.27
CA LEU A 44 14.63 31.17 6.12
C LEU A 44 13.32 31.92 6.42
N ASP A 45 12.41 31.97 5.45
CA ASP A 45 11.16 32.76 5.54
C ASP A 45 9.89 31.88 5.53
N VAL A 46 9.99 30.64 5.06
CA VAL A 46 8.87 29.70 4.93
C VAL A 46 9.29 28.36 5.53
N PRO A 47 8.90 28.04 6.79
CA PRO A 47 9.19 26.73 7.33
C PRO A 47 8.43 25.66 6.53
N ILE A 48 9.18 24.78 5.87
CA ILE A 48 8.63 23.65 5.11
C ILE A 48 9.02 22.37 5.84
N HIS A 49 8.02 21.62 6.30
CA HIS A 49 8.25 20.38 7.05
C HIS A 49 8.99 19.34 6.20
N ASN A 50 9.99 18.69 6.79
CA ASN A 50 10.79 17.59 6.21
C ASN A 50 11.52 17.91 4.91
N ILE A 51 11.65 19.20 4.56
CA ILE A 51 12.20 19.61 3.26
C ILE A 51 13.63 19.11 3.02
N ASP A 52 14.48 19.02 4.05
CA ASP A 52 15.83 18.49 3.91
C ASP A 52 15.86 17.01 3.49
N SER A 53 14.95 16.20 4.05
CA SER A 53 14.77 14.80 3.66
C SER A 53 14.30 14.70 2.21
N MET A 54 13.35 15.55 1.81
CA MET A 54 12.82 15.55 0.45
C MET A 54 13.83 16.01 -0.59
N VAL A 55 14.63 17.02 -0.26
CA VAL A 55 15.77 17.45 -1.09
C VAL A 55 16.78 16.31 -1.24
N TRP A 56 17.06 15.58 -0.16
CA TRP A 56 17.94 14.43 -0.23
C TRP A 56 17.38 13.34 -1.16
N THR A 57 16.11 13.00 -1.03
CA THR A 57 15.41 12.05 -1.92
C THR A 57 15.50 12.49 -3.38
N ALA A 58 15.20 13.75 -3.66
CA ALA A 58 15.27 14.31 -5.00
C ALA A 58 16.70 14.24 -5.60
N LYS A 59 17.73 14.55 -4.81
CA LYS A 59 19.14 14.42 -5.25
C LYS A 59 19.53 12.97 -5.49
N ARG A 60 18.99 12.02 -4.72
CA ARG A 60 19.24 10.59 -4.91
C ARG A 60 18.62 10.10 -6.23
N SER A 61 17.39 10.50 -6.52
CA SER A 61 16.72 10.17 -7.78
C SER A 61 17.39 10.83 -8.99
N ALA A 62 18.15 11.91 -8.76
CA ALA A 62 18.89 12.67 -9.78
C ALA A 62 20.37 12.32 -9.93
N ARG A 63 20.82 11.16 -9.45
CA ARG A 63 22.25 10.75 -9.55
C ARG A 63 22.73 10.51 -10.98
N GLU A 64 21.81 10.18 -11.88
CA GLU A 64 22.09 9.94 -13.30
C GLU A 64 21.35 11.00 -14.15
N PRO A 65 21.90 12.22 -14.27
CA PRO A 65 21.31 13.24 -15.10
C PRO A 65 21.26 12.81 -16.57
N LYS A 66 20.17 13.16 -17.25
CA LYS A 66 19.92 12.88 -18.67
C LYS A 66 19.38 14.11 -19.37
N ASP A 67 19.38 14.09 -20.69
CA ASP A 67 18.80 15.15 -21.53
C ASP A 67 19.39 16.55 -21.30
N GLY A 68 20.69 16.60 -20.98
CA GLY A 68 21.44 17.85 -20.77
C GLY A 68 21.14 18.57 -19.44
N LEU A 69 20.35 17.95 -18.57
CA LEU A 69 20.11 18.44 -17.22
C LEU A 69 21.35 18.24 -16.33
N THR A 70 21.55 19.12 -15.37
CA THR A 70 22.43 18.85 -14.24
C THR A 70 21.70 18.02 -13.18
N SER A 71 22.45 17.42 -12.24
CA SER A 71 21.84 16.69 -11.12
C SER A 71 20.92 17.59 -10.28
N ASP A 72 21.31 18.85 -10.05
CA ASP A 72 20.48 19.81 -9.29
C ASP A 72 19.22 20.24 -10.07
N GLU A 73 19.32 20.42 -11.39
CA GLU A 73 18.16 20.73 -12.23
C GLU A 73 17.16 19.56 -12.24
N LEU A 74 17.63 18.33 -12.43
CA LEU A 74 16.76 17.14 -12.38
C LEU A 74 16.15 16.99 -10.99
N ALA A 75 16.96 17.10 -9.93
CA ALA A 75 16.47 17.06 -8.56
C ALA A 75 15.39 18.12 -8.30
N SER A 76 15.49 19.31 -8.89
CA SER A 76 14.45 20.33 -8.74
C SER A 76 13.12 19.91 -9.38
N ILE A 77 13.16 19.23 -10.54
CA ILE A 77 11.95 18.70 -11.19
C ILE A 77 11.36 17.56 -10.35
N TYR A 78 12.21 16.68 -9.83
CA TYR A 78 11.79 15.58 -8.97
C TYR A 78 11.19 16.08 -7.65
N LEU A 79 11.82 17.06 -6.99
CA LEU A 79 11.31 17.64 -5.75
C LEU A 79 9.94 18.31 -5.93
N TYR A 80 9.75 19.01 -7.05
CA TYR A 80 8.45 19.61 -7.40
C TYR A 80 7.34 18.56 -7.51
N THR A 81 7.69 17.33 -7.91
CA THR A 81 6.76 16.21 -8.11
C THR A 81 6.76 15.22 -6.96
N LEU A 82 7.33 15.52 -5.78
CA LEU A 82 7.19 14.62 -4.63
C LEU A 82 5.84 14.83 -3.93
N GLU A 83 5.19 13.73 -3.53
CA GLU A 83 4.00 13.80 -2.66
C GLU A 83 4.39 14.07 -1.20
N TRP A 84 3.49 14.76 -0.50
CA TRP A 84 3.63 15.02 0.93
C TRP A 84 2.66 14.14 1.73
N PRO A 85 3.03 13.77 2.99
CA PRO A 85 2.11 13.11 3.91
C PRO A 85 0.81 13.89 4.09
N GLU A 86 -0.28 13.15 4.34
CA GLU A 86 -1.60 13.76 4.59
C GLU A 86 -1.53 14.76 5.77
N GLY A 87 -2.08 15.96 5.57
CA GLY A 87 -2.05 17.05 6.55
C GLY A 87 -1.04 18.17 6.28
N TYR A 88 -0.15 18.01 5.29
CA TYR A 88 0.80 19.06 4.88
C TYR A 88 0.59 19.50 3.43
N ASP A 89 0.87 20.78 3.15
CA ASP A 89 0.86 21.31 1.79
C ASP A 89 2.14 20.89 1.06
N SER A 90 1.98 20.29 -0.12
CA SER A 90 3.11 19.85 -0.94
C SER A 90 3.95 21.02 -1.50
N PHE A 91 5.21 20.79 -1.91
CA PHE A 91 6.04 21.78 -2.63
C PHE A 91 5.26 22.37 -3.78
N TYR A 92 4.67 21.47 -4.58
CA TYR A 92 3.82 21.79 -5.71
C TYR A 92 2.75 22.79 -5.29
N LYS A 93 2.01 22.47 -4.21
CA LYS A 93 0.91 23.28 -3.71
C LYS A 93 1.40 24.62 -3.16
N LEU A 94 2.47 24.63 -2.37
CA LEU A 94 3.07 25.84 -1.79
C LEU A 94 3.58 26.79 -2.88
N LEU A 95 4.36 26.30 -3.84
CA LEU A 95 4.89 27.11 -4.93
C LEU A 95 3.76 27.68 -5.79
N ASN A 96 2.79 26.84 -6.19
CA ASN A 96 1.66 27.30 -7.00
C ASN A 96 0.78 28.32 -6.26
N GLN A 97 0.56 28.16 -4.95
CA GLN A 97 -0.10 29.19 -4.15
C GLN A 97 0.64 30.54 -4.20
N LYS A 98 1.98 30.55 -4.15
CA LYS A 98 2.76 31.79 -4.26
C LYS A 98 2.70 32.38 -5.67
N LEU A 99 2.79 31.54 -6.70
CA LEU A 99 2.68 31.95 -8.10
C LEU A 99 1.31 32.58 -8.43
N ARG A 100 0.24 32.11 -7.79
CA ARG A 100 -1.13 32.65 -7.94
C ARG A 100 -1.41 33.85 -7.03
N SER A 101 -0.48 34.26 -6.16
CA SER A 101 -0.72 35.33 -5.17
C SER A 101 -0.61 36.74 -5.76
N LYS A 102 -1.48 37.67 -5.31
CA LYS A 102 -1.35 39.10 -5.61
C LYS A 102 -0.13 39.72 -4.92
N GLN A 103 0.33 39.12 -3.82
CA GLN A 103 1.46 39.61 -3.04
C GLN A 103 2.78 39.05 -3.61
N ARG A 104 3.14 39.45 -4.83
CA ARG A 104 4.33 38.98 -5.57
C ARG A 104 5.64 39.07 -4.77
N LYS A 105 5.74 40.00 -3.81
CA LYS A 105 6.89 40.10 -2.89
C LYS A 105 7.17 38.79 -2.14
N HIS A 106 6.15 37.98 -1.85
CA HIS A 106 6.30 36.69 -1.16
C HIS A 106 6.86 35.58 -2.06
N LEU A 107 7.00 35.83 -3.36
CA LEU A 107 7.66 34.91 -4.28
C LEU A 107 9.19 35.08 -4.25
N LYS A 108 9.71 36.21 -3.73
CA LYS A 108 11.16 36.50 -3.70
C LYS A 108 12.01 35.39 -3.05
N PRO A 109 11.62 34.76 -1.93
CA PRO A 109 12.38 33.63 -1.35
C PRO A 109 12.50 32.45 -2.32
N TRP A 110 11.54 32.28 -3.22
CA TRP A 110 11.49 31.18 -4.20
C TRP A 110 12.28 31.45 -5.47
N PHE A 111 12.85 32.66 -5.65
CA PHE A 111 13.48 33.04 -6.91
C PHE A 111 14.68 32.16 -7.27
N SER A 112 15.51 31.78 -6.30
CA SER A 112 16.67 30.91 -6.56
C SER A 112 16.23 29.51 -6.97
N TYR A 113 15.16 28.98 -6.35
CA TYR A 113 14.56 27.72 -6.77
C TYR A 113 13.91 27.82 -8.16
N LEU A 114 13.13 28.88 -8.41
CA LEU A 114 12.49 29.11 -9.71
C LEU A 114 13.52 29.24 -10.82
N LYS A 115 14.64 29.93 -10.58
CA LYS A 115 15.77 30.02 -11.50
C LYS A 115 16.31 28.63 -11.85
N LEU A 116 16.59 27.79 -10.86
CA LEU A 116 17.07 26.42 -11.05
C LEU A 116 16.06 25.55 -11.80
N PHE A 117 14.83 25.52 -11.32
CA PHE A 117 13.74 24.70 -11.85
C PHE A 117 13.39 25.07 -13.29
N LEU A 118 13.23 26.36 -13.59
CA LEU A 118 12.98 26.82 -14.95
C LEU A 118 14.19 26.60 -15.86
N THR A 119 15.42 26.71 -15.36
CA THR A 119 16.60 26.36 -16.16
C THR A 119 16.54 24.91 -16.64
N GLY A 120 16.16 23.98 -15.76
CA GLY A 120 15.93 22.58 -16.13
C GLY A 120 14.80 22.42 -17.15
N LEU A 121 13.63 23.01 -16.89
CA LEU A 121 12.48 22.90 -17.80
C LEU A 121 12.71 23.51 -19.18
N TYR A 122 13.46 24.61 -19.29
CA TYR A 122 13.80 25.23 -20.58
C TYR A 122 14.76 24.40 -21.42
N LYS A 123 15.54 23.49 -20.81
CA LYS A 123 16.40 22.52 -21.54
C LYS A 123 15.59 21.36 -22.13
N LEU A 124 14.44 21.04 -21.54
CA LEU A 124 13.57 19.98 -22.06
C LEU A 124 12.87 20.43 -23.35
N PRO A 125 12.67 19.50 -24.31
CA PRO A 125 11.96 19.81 -25.55
C PRO A 125 10.53 20.23 -25.25
N SER A 126 10.04 21.24 -25.96
CA SER A 126 8.63 21.62 -25.92
C SER A 126 7.81 20.65 -26.75
N ILE A 127 6.71 20.18 -26.19
CA ILE A 127 5.77 19.31 -26.88
C ILE A 127 4.57 20.12 -27.37
N ARG A 128 4.12 19.81 -28.59
CA ARG A 128 2.92 20.37 -29.21
C ARG A 128 1.92 19.25 -29.49
N LYS A 129 0.89 19.14 -28.66
CA LYS A 129 -0.19 18.15 -28.79
C LYS A 129 -1.39 18.56 -27.93
N ASN A 130 -2.51 17.87 -28.11
CA ASN A 130 -3.64 18.00 -27.19
C ASN A 130 -3.31 17.30 -25.87
N ILE A 131 -3.58 17.98 -24.76
CA ILE A 131 -3.40 17.48 -23.40
C ILE A 131 -4.65 17.77 -22.57
N TRP A 132 -4.76 17.09 -21.44
CA TRP A 132 -5.95 17.16 -20.59
C TRP A 132 -5.62 17.48 -19.14
N ARG A 133 -6.53 18.20 -18.47
CA ARG A 133 -6.48 18.43 -17.02
C ARG A 133 -7.88 18.37 -16.43
N GLY A 134 -8.10 17.48 -15.48
CA GLY A 134 -9.38 17.37 -14.76
C GLY A 134 -9.31 18.07 -13.41
N ILE A 135 -10.37 18.80 -13.03
CA ILE A 135 -10.53 19.40 -11.70
C ILE A 135 -11.95 19.18 -11.12
N PRO A 136 -12.09 19.03 -9.79
CA PRO A 136 -13.40 18.90 -9.16
C PRO A 136 -14.19 20.21 -9.25
N GLY A 137 -15.51 20.11 -9.43
CA GLY A 137 -16.44 21.24 -9.52
C GLY A 137 -16.64 21.79 -10.93
N ASN A 138 -17.73 22.54 -11.11
CA ASN A 138 -18.00 23.29 -12.34
C ASN A 138 -17.33 24.67 -12.28
N VAL A 139 -16.29 24.89 -13.08
CA VAL A 139 -15.65 26.20 -13.24
C VAL A 139 -15.77 26.76 -14.65
N SER A 140 -16.53 26.10 -15.54
CA SER A 140 -16.66 26.50 -16.95
C SER A 140 -17.15 27.95 -17.12
N HIS A 141 -17.97 28.41 -16.18
CA HIS A 141 -18.46 29.79 -16.11
C HIS A 141 -17.36 30.84 -15.90
N LEU A 142 -16.17 30.47 -15.40
CA LEU A 142 -15.05 31.39 -15.23
C LEU A 142 -14.31 31.69 -16.54
N TYR A 143 -14.46 30.84 -17.55
CA TYR A 143 -13.74 30.89 -18.83
C TYR A 143 -14.60 31.54 -19.91
N GLU A 144 -14.91 32.83 -19.76
CA GLU A 144 -15.69 33.62 -20.74
C GLU A 144 -14.81 34.34 -21.77
N LYS A 145 -13.52 34.48 -21.46
CA LYS A 145 -12.52 35.25 -22.21
C LYS A 145 -11.17 34.56 -22.10
N ASP A 146 -10.22 35.01 -22.90
CA ASP A 146 -8.82 34.61 -22.79
C ASP A 146 -8.31 34.76 -21.35
N CYS A 147 -7.47 33.82 -20.94
CA CYS A 147 -7.06 33.68 -19.54
C CYS A 147 -5.57 33.36 -19.40
N ILE A 148 -5.05 33.59 -18.20
CA ILE A 148 -3.66 33.29 -17.86
C ILE A 148 -3.67 32.30 -16.69
N TRP A 149 -2.91 31.22 -16.83
CA TRP A 149 -2.58 30.34 -15.71
C TRP A 149 -1.21 30.71 -15.18
N TRP A 150 -1.18 31.33 -14.00
CA TRP A 150 0.03 31.84 -13.35
C TRP A 150 0.82 30.78 -12.61
N GLY A 151 0.16 29.72 -12.16
CA GLY A 151 0.83 28.53 -11.64
C GLY A 151 1.35 27.63 -12.76
N PHE A 152 2.22 26.69 -12.39
CA PHE A 152 2.46 25.51 -13.21
C PHE A 152 1.21 24.62 -13.17
N SER A 153 0.87 24.01 -14.31
CA SER A 153 -0.28 23.11 -14.41
C SER A 153 0.15 21.74 -14.90
N SER A 154 -0.09 20.73 -14.07
CA SER A 154 0.15 19.32 -14.43
C SER A 154 -1.01 18.80 -15.30
N CYS A 155 -0.68 18.18 -16.41
CA CYS A 155 -1.59 17.70 -17.43
C CYS A 155 -1.20 16.28 -17.85
N THR A 156 -2.14 15.54 -18.43
CA THR A 156 -1.86 14.24 -19.03
C THR A 156 -1.96 14.31 -20.55
N GLY A 157 -1.08 13.56 -21.22
CA GLY A 157 -1.11 13.36 -22.67
C GLY A 157 -1.87 12.10 -23.10
N THR A 158 -2.54 11.39 -22.19
CA THR A 158 -3.23 10.12 -22.49
C THR A 158 -4.67 10.08 -21.99
N MET A 159 -5.59 9.68 -22.88
CA MET A 159 -7.02 9.58 -22.56
C MET A 159 -7.32 8.55 -21.47
N ALA A 160 -6.56 7.45 -21.38
CA ALA A 160 -6.72 6.45 -20.32
C ALA A 160 -6.58 7.03 -18.90
N THR A 161 -5.74 8.05 -18.71
CA THR A 161 -5.60 8.77 -17.43
C THR A 161 -6.81 9.67 -17.18
N VAL A 162 -7.39 10.22 -18.24
CA VAL A 162 -8.61 11.04 -18.19
C VAL A 162 -9.84 10.17 -17.90
N GLU A 163 -9.86 8.92 -18.36
CA GLU A 163 -10.99 8.00 -18.14
C GLU A 163 -11.26 7.71 -16.66
N GLN A 164 -10.20 7.68 -15.85
CA GLN A 164 -10.29 7.58 -14.39
C GLN A 164 -11.03 8.77 -13.74
N PHE A 165 -11.15 9.89 -14.47
CA PHE A 165 -11.84 11.10 -14.04
C PHE A 165 -13.35 11.06 -14.34
N PHE A 166 -13.83 10.13 -15.18
CA PHE A 166 -15.24 10.06 -15.59
C PHE A 166 -16.15 9.31 -14.59
N ASP A 167 -15.62 8.52 -13.66
CA ASP A 167 -16.39 7.65 -12.75
C ASP A 167 -16.99 8.38 -11.52
N ARG A 168 -17.70 9.51 -11.70
CA ARG A 168 -18.22 10.31 -10.57
C ARG A 168 -19.58 10.96 -10.81
N SER A 169 -20.40 10.94 -9.76
CA SER A 169 -21.72 11.60 -9.67
C SER A 169 -21.66 13.09 -9.27
N SER A 170 -20.47 13.67 -9.07
CA SER A 170 -20.27 15.06 -8.67
C SER A 170 -19.87 15.95 -9.85
N GLU A 171 -20.17 17.25 -9.79
CA GLU A 171 -19.70 18.22 -10.81
C GLU A 171 -18.18 18.18 -11.00
N ARG A 172 -17.74 18.24 -12.25
CA ARG A 172 -16.32 18.29 -12.62
C ARG A 172 -16.07 19.04 -13.92
N THR A 173 -14.89 19.63 -14.04
CA THR A 173 -14.45 20.31 -15.25
C THR A 173 -13.23 19.61 -15.84
N LEU A 174 -13.28 19.29 -17.12
CA LEU A 174 -12.16 18.77 -17.90
C LEU A 174 -11.68 19.85 -18.88
N PHE A 175 -10.41 20.22 -18.78
CA PHE A 175 -9.76 21.07 -19.77
C PHE A 175 -9.21 20.21 -20.89
N LEU A 176 -9.64 20.47 -22.12
CA LEU A 176 -8.95 20.05 -23.34
C LEU A 176 -8.06 21.22 -23.75
N ILE A 177 -6.76 20.99 -23.87
CA ILE A 177 -5.78 22.06 -24.11
C ILE A 177 -4.99 21.73 -25.38
N GLU A 178 -5.10 22.56 -26.40
CA GLU A 178 -4.17 22.57 -27.53
C GLU A 178 -2.85 23.20 -27.04
N CYS A 179 -1.92 22.35 -26.59
CA CYS A 179 -0.68 22.75 -25.97
C CYS A 179 0.41 22.99 -27.01
N ILE A 180 1.20 24.05 -26.82
CA ILE A 180 2.32 24.43 -27.70
C ILE A 180 3.67 24.38 -27.00
N ASN A 181 3.71 24.55 -25.67
CA ASN A 181 4.95 24.68 -24.90
C ASN A 181 5.00 23.79 -23.65
N GLY A 182 4.27 22.69 -23.65
CA GLY A 182 4.30 21.72 -22.54
C GLY A 182 5.67 21.07 -22.41
N LYS A 183 6.03 20.69 -21.19
CA LYS A 183 7.26 19.97 -20.88
C LYS A 183 6.90 18.56 -20.43
N ASP A 184 7.35 17.55 -21.18
CA ASP A 184 7.20 16.16 -20.76
C ASP A 184 8.17 15.90 -19.60
N ILE A 185 7.62 15.67 -18.41
CA ILE A 185 8.40 15.46 -17.20
C ILE A 185 8.30 14.04 -16.66
N LYS A 186 7.64 13.13 -17.37
CA LYS A 186 7.44 11.73 -16.94
C LYS A 186 8.73 11.08 -16.46
N ALA A 187 9.80 11.24 -17.24
CA ALA A 187 11.08 10.60 -16.97
C ALA A 187 11.85 11.21 -15.78
N TYR A 188 11.35 12.30 -15.19
CA TYR A 188 12.00 13.07 -14.12
C TYR A 188 11.07 13.31 -12.93
N SER A 189 9.84 12.81 -13.00
CA SER A 189 8.84 12.91 -11.95
C SER A 189 9.04 11.81 -10.91
N ALA A 190 8.58 12.04 -9.67
CA ALA A 190 8.47 10.97 -8.66
C ALA A 190 7.33 9.98 -8.96
N HIS A 191 6.56 10.22 -10.03
CA HIS A 191 5.45 9.40 -10.50
C HIS A 191 5.75 8.99 -11.95
N ASP A 192 6.42 7.86 -12.13
CA ASP A 192 6.85 7.36 -13.43
C ASP A 192 5.72 6.66 -14.22
N ASP A 193 4.61 6.36 -13.54
CA ASP A 193 3.36 5.86 -14.08
C ASP A 193 2.47 6.96 -14.68
N GLU A 194 2.61 8.20 -14.21
CA GLU A 194 1.91 9.35 -14.75
C GLU A 194 2.60 9.84 -16.04
N ASN A 195 1.89 9.88 -17.18
CA ASN A 195 2.37 10.55 -18.40
C ASN A 195 2.30 12.08 -18.24
N GLU A 196 3.03 12.59 -17.26
CA GLU A 196 2.92 13.95 -16.75
C GLU A 196 3.56 14.98 -17.68
N ILE A 197 2.75 15.97 -18.06
CA ILE A 197 3.13 17.11 -18.89
C ILE A 197 2.90 18.37 -18.09
N LEU A 198 3.95 19.18 -17.92
CA LEU A 198 3.88 20.42 -17.18
C LEU A 198 3.71 21.61 -18.12
N LEU A 199 2.66 22.39 -17.91
CA LEU A 199 2.51 23.72 -18.51
C LEU A 199 3.30 24.75 -17.69
N MET A 200 3.97 25.65 -18.40
CA MET A 200 4.78 26.72 -17.82
C MET A 200 3.90 27.76 -17.10
N PRO A 201 4.42 28.46 -16.07
CA PRO A 201 3.67 29.47 -15.36
C PRO A 201 3.52 30.72 -16.22
N GLY A 202 2.38 31.38 -16.13
CA GLY A 202 2.02 32.48 -17.02
C GLY A 202 1.61 32.01 -18.42
N ALA A 203 1.17 30.75 -18.58
CA ALA A 203 0.62 30.27 -19.85
C ALA A 203 -0.66 31.04 -20.21
N TYR A 204 -0.73 31.54 -21.43
CA TYR A 204 -1.84 32.33 -21.95
C TYR A 204 -2.71 31.45 -22.84
N PHE A 205 -4.02 31.47 -22.62
CA PHE A 205 -4.98 30.64 -23.34
C PHE A 205 -6.10 31.47 -23.94
N THR A 206 -6.40 31.19 -25.21
CA THR A 206 -7.67 31.56 -25.83
C THR A 206 -8.71 30.50 -25.49
N VAL A 207 -9.89 30.93 -25.03
CA VAL A 207 -11.02 30.00 -24.80
C VAL A 207 -11.69 29.73 -26.15
N ILE A 208 -11.61 28.49 -26.61
CA ILE A 208 -12.14 28.08 -27.92
C ILE A 208 -13.63 27.73 -27.80
N ASP A 209 -13.98 26.88 -26.84
CA ASP A 209 -15.35 26.41 -26.66
C ASP A 209 -15.60 25.93 -25.23
N LYS A 210 -16.89 25.85 -24.85
CA LYS A 210 -17.37 25.29 -23.60
C LYS A 210 -18.63 24.49 -23.84
N TYR A 211 -18.64 23.24 -23.42
CA TYR A 211 -19.81 22.38 -23.59
C TYR A 211 -19.92 21.33 -22.49
N SER A 212 -21.11 20.74 -22.33
CA SER A 212 -21.41 19.74 -21.30
C SER A 212 -21.85 18.45 -21.99
N PRO A 213 -20.92 17.51 -22.30
CA PRO A 213 -21.26 16.31 -23.06
C PRO A 213 -22.01 15.25 -22.24
N ALA A 214 -22.02 15.36 -20.91
CA ALA A 214 -22.73 14.46 -20.01
C ALA A 214 -23.15 15.20 -18.73
N ASP A 215 -24.06 14.61 -17.95
CA ASP A 215 -24.49 15.18 -16.67
C ASP A 215 -23.29 15.40 -15.74
N ASN A 216 -23.25 16.58 -15.12
CA ASN A 216 -22.21 17.04 -14.19
C ASN A 216 -20.79 17.17 -14.81
N LEU A 217 -20.62 17.02 -16.14
CA LEU A 217 -19.31 17.06 -16.80
C LEU A 217 -19.24 18.28 -17.70
N TYR A 218 -18.34 19.19 -17.38
CA TYR A 218 -18.12 20.39 -18.17
C TYR A 218 -16.76 20.31 -18.86
N ILE A 219 -16.72 20.55 -20.17
CA ILE A 219 -15.48 20.65 -20.93
C ILE A 219 -15.21 22.11 -21.24
N VAL A 220 -13.98 22.55 -20.98
CA VAL A 220 -13.46 23.84 -21.42
C VAL A 220 -12.33 23.57 -22.40
N HIS A 221 -12.50 23.97 -23.65
CA HIS A 221 -11.50 23.84 -24.69
C HIS A 221 -10.65 25.12 -24.75
N LEU A 222 -9.35 24.95 -24.52
CA LEU A 222 -8.36 26.03 -24.50
C LEU A 222 -7.31 25.81 -25.60
N ARG A 223 -6.82 26.90 -26.18
CA ARG A 223 -5.62 26.89 -27.02
C ARG A 223 -4.55 27.74 -26.38
N GLU A 224 -3.37 27.15 -26.16
CA GLU A 224 -2.20 27.89 -25.67
C GLU A 224 -1.68 28.79 -26.79
N GLU A 225 -1.53 30.08 -26.51
CA GLU A 225 -1.09 31.09 -27.47
C GLU A 225 0.10 31.87 -26.92
N SER A 226 0.88 32.49 -27.82
CA SER A 226 1.94 33.41 -27.39
C SER A 226 1.31 34.70 -26.84
N PRO A 227 1.62 35.11 -25.61
CA PRO A 227 1.01 36.29 -25.01
C PRO A 227 1.47 37.56 -25.74
N PRO A 228 0.64 38.62 -25.74
CA PRO A 228 0.97 39.89 -26.41
C PRO A 228 2.12 40.66 -25.75
N TYR A 229 2.56 40.25 -24.56
CA TYR A 229 3.71 40.76 -23.83
C TYR A 229 4.34 39.63 -23.01
N GLN A 230 5.58 39.82 -22.57
CA GLN A 230 6.30 38.81 -21.82
C GLN A 230 5.72 38.61 -20.41
N LEU A 231 5.15 37.42 -20.17
CA LEU A 231 4.60 37.02 -18.86
C LEU A 231 5.62 36.30 -17.98
N LEU A 232 6.63 35.67 -18.59
CA LEU A 232 7.68 34.88 -17.95
C LEU A 232 9.04 35.25 -18.55
N GLU A 233 9.96 35.76 -17.72
CA GLU A 233 11.33 36.09 -18.12
C GLU A 233 12.15 34.80 -18.33
N PRO A 234 12.84 34.56 -19.47
CA PRO A 234 13.62 33.34 -19.62
C PRO A 234 14.73 33.26 -18.56
N PRO A 235 15.03 32.06 -18.04
CA PRO A 235 16.02 31.92 -16.97
C PRO A 235 17.46 32.18 -17.46
N PHE A 236 17.73 32.21 -18.75
CA PHE A 236 19.04 32.53 -19.34
C PHE A 236 18.85 33.05 -20.77
N ASP A 237 19.92 33.56 -21.38
CA ASP A 237 19.89 34.01 -22.77
C ASP A 237 19.65 32.82 -23.72
N LEU A 238 18.50 32.85 -24.40
CA LEU A 238 18.08 31.77 -25.28
C LEU A 238 18.83 31.80 -26.62
N THR A 239 19.58 32.86 -26.93
CA THR A 239 20.36 32.97 -28.19
C THR A 239 21.50 31.96 -28.28
N SER A 240 21.98 31.42 -27.15
CA SER A 240 23.01 30.38 -27.09
C SER A 240 22.48 28.95 -27.22
N VAL A 241 21.16 28.74 -27.23
CA VAL A 241 20.56 27.42 -27.44
C VAL A 241 20.34 27.25 -28.93
N ASN A 242 21.09 26.34 -29.57
CA ASN A 242 20.82 25.90 -30.93
C ASN A 242 19.41 25.25 -30.95
N THR A 243 18.37 26.05 -31.21
CA THR A 243 17.05 25.55 -31.58
C THR A 243 17.13 25.03 -33.01
N THR A 244 17.76 23.88 -33.19
CA THR A 244 17.45 23.00 -34.31
C THR A 244 16.11 22.33 -34.00
N THR A 245 15.04 23.13 -33.91
CA THR A 245 13.69 22.61 -34.11
C THR A 245 13.64 22.15 -35.56
N VAL A 246 13.95 20.88 -35.79
CA VAL A 246 13.49 20.19 -36.99
C VAL A 246 11.97 20.27 -36.91
N LEU A 247 11.38 21.24 -37.63
CA LEU A 247 9.96 21.24 -37.97
C LEU A 247 9.71 19.92 -38.73
N PRO A 248 9.03 18.93 -38.14
CA PRO A 248 8.55 17.82 -38.95
C PRO A 248 7.49 18.42 -39.88
N LYS A 249 7.66 18.22 -41.19
CA LYS A 249 6.61 18.54 -42.17
C LYS A 249 5.30 17.94 -41.66
N SER A 250 4.25 18.75 -41.67
CA SER A 250 2.89 18.37 -41.31
C SER A 250 2.51 17.07 -42.03
N GLN A 251 2.50 15.94 -41.31
CA GLN A 251 1.57 14.88 -41.64
C GLN A 251 0.24 15.35 -41.07
N ALA A 252 -0.65 15.77 -41.96
CA ALA A 252 -2.04 16.02 -41.62
C ALA A 252 -2.62 14.72 -41.05
N ALA A 253 -2.61 14.60 -39.72
CA ALA A 253 -3.50 13.68 -39.04
C ALA A 253 -4.92 14.21 -39.30
N SER A 254 -5.76 13.39 -39.89
CA SER A 254 -7.17 13.69 -40.12
C SER A 254 -7.83 14.14 -38.82
N GLU A 255 -8.52 15.28 -38.86
CA GLU A 255 -9.35 15.77 -37.76
C GLU A 255 -10.34 14.68 -37.32
N PRO A 256 -10.43 14.35 -36.03
CA PRO A 256 -11.50 13.47 -35.56
C PRO A 256 -12.82 14.23 -35.67
N THR A 257 -13.81 13.59 -36.28
CA THR A 257 -15.14 14.18 -36.43
C THR A 257 -15.97 13.93 -35.17
N ALA A 258 -17.03 14.70 -34.96
CA ALA A 258 -17.97 14.51 -33.84
C ALA A 258 -18.55 13.08 -33.74
N ALA A 259 -18.44 12.26 -34.79
CA ALA A 259 -18.84 10.86 -34.80
C ALA A 259 -17.86 9.92 -34.07
N ASP A 260 -16.58 10.28 -33.96
CA ASP A 260 -15.55 9.45 -33.32
C ASP A 260 -15.61 9.52 -31.79
N ILE A 261 -16.31 10.52 -31.24
CA ILE A 261 -16.54 10.71 -29.80
C ILE A 261 -17.80 9.97 -29.32
N ILE A 262 -18.67 9.51 -30.23
CA ILE A 262 -20.00 8.95 -29.89
C ILE A 262 -20.02 7.41 -29.82
N ASN A 263 -18.99 6.70 -30.28
CA ASN A 263 -18.97 5.23 -30.27
C ASN A 263 -18.01 4.65 -29.21
N LEU A 264 -18.48 4.58 -27.96
CA LEU A 264 -18.02 3.59 -26.98
C LEU A 264 -19.12 2.52 -26.80
N PRO A 265 -18.78 1.23 -26.68
CA PRO A 265 -19.76 0.16 -26.61
C PRO A 265 -20.49 0.18 -25.26
N CYS A 266 -21.75 0.61 -25.30
CA CYS A 266 -22.71 0.42 -24.24
C CYS A 266 -23.29 -1.00 -24.36
N ALA A 267 -22.58 -2.01 -23.84
CA ALA A 267 -23.11 -3.37 -23.72
C ALA A 267 -22.43 -4.10 -22.55
N ASP A 268 -23.00 -3.94 -21.36
CA ASP A 268 -23.39 -5.04 -20.47
C ASP A 268 -23.69 -4.49 -19.08
N LEU A 269 -24.87 -3.88 -18.92
CA LEU A 269 -25.58 -3.83 -17.65
C LEU A 269 -27.07 -3.64 -17.95
N VAL A 270 -27.88 -4.51 -17.32
CA VAL A 270 -29.34 -4.52 -17.21
C VAL A 270 -30.11 -5.33 -18.26
N SER A 271 -30.21 -6.64 -18.00
CA SER A 271 -31.47 -7.36 -18.18
C SER A 271 -32.42 -6.98 -17.03
N CYS A 272 -33.44 -6.18 -17.33
CA CYS A 272 -34.71 -6.25 -16.60
C CYS A 272 -35.81 -5.66 -17.49
N THR A 273 -36.67 -6.56 -17.93
CA THR A 273 -37.87 -6.38 -18.74
C THR A 273 -38.82 -5.31 -18.20
N THR A 274 -39.42 -4.46 -19.06
CA THR A 274 -40.81 -4.58 -19.52
C THR A 274 -41.26 -3.44 -20.46
N SER A 275 -42.02 -3.84 -21.48
CA SER A 275 -43.07 -3.14 -22.26
C SER A 275 -42.75 -1.94 -23.18
N ASN A 276 -42.74 -2.26 -24.48
CA ASN A 276 -43.50 -1.68 -25.61
C ASN A 276 -43.88 -0.17 -25.60
N ASP A 277 -43.48 0.56 -26.65
CA ASP A 277 -44.42 0.99 -27.72
C ASP A 277 -43.74 1.72 -28.92
N PHE A 278 -44.08 1.23 -30.13
CA PHE A 278 -44.35 1.92 -31.41
C PHE A 278 -43.45 3.04 -32.02
N VAL A 279 -42.66 2.65 -33.03
CA VAL A 279 -42.74 3.02 -34.48
C VAL A 279 -43.38 4.37 -34.88
N ASN A 280 -42.62 5.32 -35.48
CA ASN A 280 -42.60 5.66 -36.94
C ASN A 280 -42.03 7.06 -37.32
N ASN A 281 -41.35 7.07 -38.48
CA ASN A 281 -41.26 8.11 -39.54
C ASN A 281 -40.52 9.46 -39.33
N MET A 282 -39.48 9.72 -40.13
CA MET A 282 -39.58 10.44 -41.42
C MET A 282 -38.25 10.50 -42.19
N ALA A 283 -38.32 10.27 -43.50
CA ALA A 283 -37.29 10.48 -44.51
C ALA A 283 -37.54 11.80 -45.28
N ILE A 284 -36.65 12.11 -46.25
CA ILE A 284 -36.63 13.18 -47.30
C ILE A 284 -35.47 14.18 -47.02
N SER A 285 -34.54 14.54 -47.93
CA SER A 285 -34.46 14.54 -49.41
C SER A 285 -33.01 14.53 -49.93
N ALA A 286 -32.86 14.00 -51.15
CA ALA A 286 -31.69 13.92 -52.01
C ALA A 286 -31.15 15.25 -52.59
N SER A 287 -29.89 15.26 -53.12
CA SER A 287 -29.62 15.10 -54.57
C SER A 287 -28.33 15.79 -55.13
N LYS A 288 -27.84 15.22 -56.25
CA LYS A 288 -26.80 15.62 -57.26
C LYS A 288 -25.43 14.96 -57.07
N LYS A 289 -24.97 13.92 -57.81
CA LYS A 289 -25.09 13.40 -59.21
C LYS A 289 -24.09 14.03 -60.20
N LYS A 290 -23.37 13.12 -60.90
CA LYS A 290 -22.59 13.19 -62.18
C LYS A 290 -21.07 13.33 -62.02
N LYS A 291 -20.20 12.63 -62.78
CA LYS A 291 -20.34 11.74 -63.96
C LYS A 291 -18.98 11.09 -64.29
N CYS A 292 -19.03 9.88 -64.89
CA CYS A 292 -18.23 9.33 -66.03
C CYS A 292 -16.69 9.31 -65.95
N ASP A 293 -15.94 8.39 -66.57
CA ASP A 293 -16.10 7.10 -67.26
C ASP A 293 -14.65 6.62 -67.58
N GLU A 294 -14.44 5.31 -67.75
CA GLU A 294 -13.55 4.59 -68.71
C GLU A 294 -12.09 5.08 -68.93
N SER A 295 -11.01 4.28 -69.01
CA SER A 295 -10.79 2.96 -69.59
C SER A 295 -9.32 2.50 -69.41
N THR A 296 -9.13 1.18 -69.41
CA THR A 296 -7.98 0.32 -69.79
C THR A 296 -6.62 0.91 -70.21
N THR A 297 -5.50 0.32 -69.74
CA THR A 297 -4.58 -0.54 -70.55
C THR A 297 -3.38 -1.08 -69.74
N ASN A 298 -2.89 -2.24 -70.19
CA ASN A 298 -1.74 -3.03 -69.71
C ASN A 298 -0.39 -2.29 -69.77
N ASP A 299 0.58 -2.71 -68.95
CA ASP A 299 1.83 -3.25 -69.51
C ASP A 299 2.70 -4.05 -68.51
N LYS A 300 3.32 -5.09 -69.05
CA LYS A 300 4.31 -6.00 -68.44
C LYS A 300 5.73 -5.46 -68.60
N LYS A 301 6.65 -5.95 -67.75
CA LYS A 301 8.08 -6.35 -67.97
C LYS A 301 8.86 -6.17 -66.66
N ASP A 302 9.93 -6.87 -66.32
CA ASP A 302 10.52 -8.18 -66.61
C ASP A 302 11.90 -8.16 -65.87
N HIS A 303 12.43 -9.34 -65.53
CA HIS A 303 13.82 -9.68 -65.16
C HIS A 303 14.38 -9.22 -63.80
N GLU A 304 14.70 -10.14 -62.86
CA GLU A 304 15.75 -11.19 -62.78
C GLU A 304 17.08 -10.67 -62.17
N VAL A 305 17.48 -11.18 -60.98
CA VAL A 305 18.56 -12.18 -60.72
C VAL A 305 19.96 -11.51 -60.74
N THR A 306 20.86 -11.59 -59.75
CA THR A 306 21.53 -12.78 -59.16
C THR A 306 22.31 -12.43 -57.87
N THR A 307 22.20 -13.30 -56.87
CA THR A 307 23.25 -13.94 -56.01
C THR A 307 24.46 -13.18 -55.44
N SER A 308 24.72 -13.38 -54.14
CA SER A 308 25.88 -14.18 -53.69
C SER A 308 25.71 -14.74 -52.25
N ASN A 309 26.25 -15.95 -52.06
CA ASN A 309 26.12 -16.86 -50.92
C ASN A 309 27.31 -16.77 -49.94
N ASN A 310 27.06 -17.15 -48.67
CA ASN A 310 27.79 -18.12 -47.81
C ASN A 310 27.68 -17.68 -46.32
N SER A 311 27.50 -18.53 -45.30
CA SER A 311 27.40 -19.99 -45.19
C SER A 311 27.02 -20.41 -43.74
N LYS A 312 26.12 -21.39 -43.60
CA LYS A 312 26.01 -22.57 -42.68
C LYS A 312 26.36 -22.42 -41.17
N SER A 313 25.61 -22.98 -40.21
CA SER A 313 25.19 -24.39 -40.12
C SER A 313 24.14 -24.72 -39.03
N ASN A 314 23.34 -25.76 -39.34
CA ASN A 314 22.73 -26.83 -38.53
C ASN A 314 21.60 -26.58 -37.51
N GLN A 315 20.39 -26.97 -37.95
CA GLN A 315 19.22 -27.35 -37.15
C GLN A 315 19.13 -28.87 -36.99
N THR A 316 18.63 -29.31 -35.83
CA THR A 316 18.02 -30.64 -35.64
C THR A 316 16.59 -30.43 -35.13
N THR A 317 15.64 -30.96 -35.89
CA THR A 317 14.18 -30.94 -35.66
C THR A 317 13.75 -31.99 -34.63
N LYS A 318 12.80 -31.64 -33.74
CA LYS A 318 11.80 -32.59 -33.22
C LYS A 318 10.47 -31.89 -32.91
N THR A 319 9.43 -32.51 -33.46
CA THR A 319 8.02 -32.13 -33.58
C THR A 319 7.28 -32.14 -32.24
N ILE A 320 6.45 -31.12 -31.98
CA ILE A 320 5.45 -31.10 -30.89
C ILE A 320 4.07 -31.30 -31.51
N THR A 321 3.39 -32.38 -31.11
CA THR A 321 1.98 -32.64 -31.41
C THR A 321 1.11 -32.26 -30.22
N ARG A 322 0.10 -31.45 -30.49
CA ARG A 322 -0.89 -30.88 -29.57
C ARG A 322 -2.01 -31.89 -29.32
N VAL A 323 -2.33 -32.18 -28.05
CA VAL A 323 -3.58 -32.87 -27.67
C VAL A 323 -4.25 -32.09 -26.53
N LYS A 324 -5.51 -31.71 -26.76
CA LYS A 324 -6.45 -31.16 -25.78
C LYS A 324 -7.01 -32.30 -24.92
N SER A 325 -7.16 -32.09 -23.61
CA SER A 325 -8.18 -32.79 -22.83
C SER A 325 -8.67 -31.92 -21.65
N THR A 326 -9.98 -31.73 -21.66
CA THR A 326 -10.87 -31.28 -20.60
C THR A 326 -10.84 -32.20 -19.38
N LEU A 327 -10.95 -31.66 -18.17
CA LEU A 327 -11.26 -32.41 -16.95
C LEU A 327 -12.44 -31.77 -16.19
N PRO A 328 -13.36 -32.57 -15.62
CA PRO A 328 -14.59 -32.09 -14.98
C PRO A 328 -14.47 -31.95 -13.45
N VAL A 329 -15.38 -31.14 -12.92
CA VAL A 329 -15.74 -30.98 -11.51
C VAL A 329 -16.49 -32.23 -11.01
N MET A 330 -16.19 -32.73 -9.81
CA MET A 330 -17.18 -33.43 -8.99
C MET A 330 -16.95 -33.25 -7.48
N SER A 331 -18.06 -32.90 -6.83
CA SER A 331 -18.41 -33.02 -5.43
C SER A 331 -18.36 -34.46 -4.92
N SER A 332 -18.17 -34.66 -3.62
CA SER A 332 -18.65 -35.89 -2.97
C SER A 332 -19.26 -35.62 -1.60
N SER A 333 -20.45 -36.19 -1.43
CA SER A 333 -21.24 -36.28 -0.21
C SER A 333 -21.18 -37.72 0.32
N PHE A 334 -21.38 -37.85 1.64
CA PHE A 334 -21.52 -39.06 2.46
C PHE A 334 -22.23 -40.28 1.83
N SER A 335 -21.74 -41.50 2.13
CA SER A 335 -22.51 -42.56 2.86
C SER A 335 -21.76 -43.89 3.05
N ALA A 336 -21.61 -44.26 4.33
CA ALA A 336 -21.95 -45.53 4.99
C ALA A 336 -21.88 -46.93 4.28
N MET A 337 -21.03 -47.80 4.87
CA MET A 337 -21.30 -49.14 5.45
C MET A 337 -21.53 -50.42 4.59
N LYS A 338 -20.61 -51.40 4.74
CA LYS A 338 -20.77 -52.89 4.88
C LYS A 338 -19.34 -53.52 4.99
N VAL A 339 -18.86 -54.13 6.09
CA VAL A 339 -19.18 -55.45 6.74
C VAL A 339 -19.02 -56.59 5.72
N THR A 340 -18.20 -57.65 5.80
CA THR A 340 -17.37 -58.41 6.79
C THR A 340 -16.50 -59.41 5.98
N LYS A 341 -15.33 -59.92 6.39
CA LYS A 341 -15.12 -61.13 7.25
C LYS A 341 -13.60 -61.38 7.35
N THR A 342 -13.02 -61.39 8.57
CA THR A 342 -12.57 -62.53 9.41
C THR A 342 -11.25 -63.18 8.99
N ASP A 343 -10.26 -63.19 9.89
CA ASP A 343 -9.78 -64.42 10.55
C ASP A 343 -8.98 -64.14 11.84
N ASP A 344 -9.57 -64.65 12.93
CA ASP A 344 -9.07 -65.36 14.11
C ASP A 344 -7.77 -65.04 14.88
N GLY A 345 -7.96 -64.93 16.20
CA GLY A 345 -6.93 -65.09 17.25
C GLY A 345 -7.43 -64.77 18.68
N LYS A 346 -8.14 -65.71 19.31
CA LYS A 346 -8.66 -65.69 20.72
C LYS A 346 -7.53 -65.61 21.76
N THR A 347 -7.65 -64.98 22.94
CA THR A 347 -8.32 -65.47 24.18
C THR A 347 -8.14 -64.42 25.31
N SER A 348 -9.23 -63.89 25.93
CA SER A 348 -9.72 -64.07 27.33
C SER A 348 -8.66 -64.06 28.47
N ALA A 349 -8.80 -63.43 29.64
CA ALA A 349 -9.98 -63.14 30.48
C ALA A 349 -9.68 -62.13 31.63
N GLN A 350 -10.70 -61.36 32.04
CA GLN A 350 -10.92 -60.72 33.37
C GLN A 350 -11.45 -61.76 34.39
N PRO A 351 -11.86 -61.52 35.69
CA PRO A 351 -12.35 -60.26 36.31
C PRO A 351 -12.15 -60.06 37.85
N LYS A 352 -12.68 -58.92 38.38
CA LYS A 352 -13.44 -58.69 39.66
C LYS A 352 -13.11 -57.29 40.24
N SER A 353 -13.97 -56.50 40.91
CA SER A 353 -15.44 -56.30 41.05
C SER A 353 -15.66 -55.28 42.20
N SER A 354 -16.86 -54.67 42.28
CA SER A 354 -17.52 -53.95 43.42
C SER A 354 -17.21 -52.44 43.59
N GLN A 355 -18.14 -51.52 43.92
CA GLN A 355 -19.60 -51.48 44.24
C GLN A 355 -20.00 -49.97 44.25
N LEU A 356 -21.05 -49.51 43.55
CA LEU A 356 -22.43 -49.17 44.00
C LEU A 356 -22.59 -48.08 45.09
N ALA A 357 -23.33 -47.01 44.76
CA ALA A 357 -24.51 -46.56 45.53
C ALA A 357 -25.36 -45.53 44.75
N ASP A 358 -26.65 -45.86 44.66
CA ASP A 358 -27.82 -45.12 44.14
C ASP A 358 -28.25 -43.96 45.05
N ASN A 359 -29.00 -43.00 44.50
CA ASN A 359 -30.36 -42.71 44.98
C ASN A 359 -31.14 -41.79 44.02
N THR A 360 -32.28 -42.32 43.59
CA THR A 360 -33.40 -41.71 42.88
C THR A 360 -34.35 -41.03 43.88
N VAL A 361 -35.09 -39.99 43.46
CA VAL A 361 -36.55 -39.85 43.73
C VAL A 361 -37.21 -39.00 42.63
N THR A 362 -38.35 -39.54 42.20
CA THR A 362 -39.37 -39.21 41.20
C THR A 362 -40.37 -38.10 41.61
N ASP A 363 -41.01 -37.38 40.68
CA ASP A 363 -42.40 -37.68 40.24
C ASP A 363 -43.08 -36.60 39.33
N LYS A 364 -43.66 -37.10 38.23
CA LYS A 364 -44.99 -36.86 37.60
C LYS A 364 -45.48 -35.48 37.07
N VAL A 365 -45.47 -35.39 35.74
CA VAL A 365 -46.61 -35.33 34.77
C VAL A 365 -47.89 -34.51 35.09
N ALA A 366 -48.24 -33.57 34.20
CA ALA A 366 -49.60 -33.38 33.68
C ALA A 366 -49.60 -32.65 32.31
N ILE A 367 -50.42 -33.16 31.38
CA ILE A 367 -50.68 -32.66 30.01
C ILE A 367 -51.96 -31.81 30.02
N SER A 368 -52.01 -30.67 29.31
CA SER A 368 -53.23 -30.17 28.65
C SER A 368 -52.94 -29.00 27.70
N THR A 369 -53.67 -28.97 26.59
CA THR A 369 -53.57 -28.19 25.36
C THR A 369 -54.13 -26.76 25.45
N LYS A 370 -53.55 -25.81 24.68
CA LYS A 370 -54.25 -24.95 23.68
C LYS A 370 -53.33 -23.86 23.10
N SER A 371 -53.63 -23.52 21.84
CA SER A 371 -52.94 -22.60 20.93
C SER A 371 -53.05 -21.12 21.32
N LYS A 372 -52.00 -20.34 21.02
CA LYS A 372 -52.03 -19.14 20.14
C LYS A 372 -50.68 -18.45 20.10
N SER A 373 -50.37 -17.90 18.94
CA SER A 373 -49.19 -17.11 18.61
C SER A 373 -49.05 -15.86 19.49
N THR A 374 -47.82 -15.52 19.87
CA THR A 374 -47.31 -14.14 19.92
C THR A 374 -45.80 -14.13 20.20
N LYS A 375 -45.10 -13.24 19.52
CA LYS A 375 -43.66 -12.95 19.62
C LYS A 375 -43.23 -12.72 21.08
N GLY A 376 -42.12 -13.31 21.50
CA GLY A 376 -41.50 -13.04 22.80
C GLY A 376 -40.10 -13.62 22.92
N LYS A 377 -39.11 -12.72 22.95
CA LYS A 377 -37.75 -12.80 23.51
C LYS A 377 -37.26 -14.19 23.98
N GLN A 378 -36.17 -14.68 23.40
CA GLN A 378 -35.29 -15.64 24.07
C GLN A 378 -34.01 -14.92 24.53
N ASN A 379 -33.74 -15.09 25.82
CA ASN A 379 -32.58 -14.62 26.57
C ASN A 379 -31.29 -15.32 26.10
N PRO A 380 -30.11 -14.70 26.34
CA PRO A 380 -28.83 -15.37 26.11
C PRO A 380 -28.68 -16.51 27.12
N VAL A 381 -28.15 -17.63 26.64
CA VAL A 381 -27.64 -18.71 27.49
C VAL A 381 -26.42 -18.14 28.21
N SER A 382 -26.57 -17.87 29.51
CA SER A 382 -25.44 -17.66 30.41
C SER A 382 -24.78 -19.01 30.65
N ASP A 383 -23.64 -19.28 30.01
CA ASP A 383 -22.67 -20.15 30.65
C ASP A 383 -22.11 -19.39 31.87
N GLY A 384 -21.90 -20.10 32.97
CA GLY A 384 -21.49 -19.54 34.25
C GLY A 384 -19.98 -19.34 34.37
N SER A 385 -19.27 -18.93 33.31
CA SER A 385 -17.88 -18.51 33.40
C SER A 385 -17.77 -17.13 34.06
N PRO A 386 -17.03 -16.95 35.17
CA PRO A 386 -16.87 -15.64 35.82
C PRO A 386 -16.12 -14.59 34.98
N PHE A 387 -15.59 -14.94 33.80
CA PHE A 387 -14.54 -14.18 33.12
C PHE A 387 -14.99 -13.36 31.90
N HIS A 388 -16.25 -13.47 31.45
CA HIS A 388 -16.72 -12.67 30.31
C HIS A 388 -16.91 -11.17 30.63
N ALA A 389 -16.88 -10.77 31.91
CA ALA A 389 -17.01 -9.36 32.31
C ALA A 389 -15.69 -8.54 32.25
N ASP A 390 -14.53 -9.16 31.98
CA ASP A 390 -13.20 -8.57 32.22
C ASP A 390 -12.44 -8.11 30.95
N LYS A 391 -13.11 -8.09 29.79
CA LYS A 391 -12.53 -7.74 28.48
C LYS A 391 -13.06 -6.43 27.88
N THR A 392 -13.65 -5.55 28.70
CA THR A 392 -14.18 -4.25 28.22
C THR A 392 -13.13 -3.33 27.59
N TRP A 393 -11.84 -3.59 27.80
CA TRP A 393 -10.73 -2.89 27.12
C TRP A 393 -10.49 -3.42 25.67
N LEU A 394 -10.92 -4.65 25.38
CA LEU A 394 -10.93 -5.27 24.03
C LEU A 394 -12.21 -4.92 23.29
N ASP A 395 -13.33 -4.92 24.02
CA ASP A 395 -14.65 -4.63 23.48
C ASP A 395 -14.95 -3.14 23.51
N ILE A 396 -14.95 -2.56 22.30
CA ILE A 396 -15.65 -1.32 21.95
C ILE A 396 -14.91 -0.01 22.30
N GLN A 397 -13.81 0.27 21.61
CA GLN A 397 -13.36 1.65 21.44
C GLN A 397 -14.16 2.46 20.40
N PHE A 398 -15.05 1.83 19.63
CA PHE A 398 -15.96 2.53 18.72
C PHE A 398 -17.38 2.67 19.30
N HIS A 399 -17.53 3.07 20.56
CA HIS A 399 -18.86 3.43 21.07
C HIS A 399 -19.23 4.88 20.84
N ASP A 400 -18.26 5.77 20.60
CA ASP A 400 -18.56 7.18 20.46
C ASP A 400 -18.41 7.67 19.03
N LYS A 401 -19.52 8.19 18.48
CA LYS A 401 -19.54 8.93 17.21
C LYS A 401 -18.71 10.23 17.30
N ASN A 402 -18.22 10.57 18.49
CA ASN A 402 -17.42 11.76 18.78
C ASN A 402 -16.08 11.37 19.44
N LYS A 403 -15.05 11.10 18.62
CA LYS A 403 -13.61 11.34 18.88
C LYS A 403 -13.10 11.07 20.31
N ASN A 404 -12.52 9.89 20.54
CA ASN A 404 -11.22 9.69 21.22
C ASN A 404 -10.91 8.18 21.24
N VAL A 405 -10.03 7.74 20.33
CA VAL A 405 -9.49 6.36 20.35
C VAL A 405 -8.47 6.32 21.49
N LYS A 406 -8.70 5.44 22.48
CA LYS A 406 -7.78 5.32 23.61
C LYS A 406 -6.48 4.70 23.16
N GLN A 407 -5.38 5.34 23.50
CA GLN A 407 -4.05 4.91 23.12
C GLN A 407 -3.54 3.78 24.05
N PRO A 408 -2.52 3.00 23.64
CA PRO A 408 -2.02 1.88 24.41
C PRO A 408 -1.67 2.20 25.88
N ASP A 409 -1.04 3.35 26.12
CA ASP A 409 -0.66 3.87 27.44
C ASP A 409 -1.88 4.25 28.29
N GLU A 410 -2.99 4.69 27.68
CA GLU A 410 -4.24 4.94 28.39
C GLU A 410 -4.93 3.63 28.81
N LEU A 411 -4.87 2.60 27.96
CA LEU A 411 -5.50 1.30 28.20
C LEU A 411 -4.79 0.49 29.28
N GLU A 412 -3.50 0.72 29.50
CA GLU A 412 -2.72 -0.11 30.42
C GLU A 412 -3.30 -0.13 31.85
N ASN A 413 -4.00 0.93 32.27
CA ASN A 413 -4.59 1.02 33.61
C ASN A 413 -5.96 0.33 33.71
N GLU A 414 -6.62 0.11 32.57
CA GLU A 414 -7.93 -0.56 32.48
C GLU A 414 -7.79 -2.07 32.26
N MET A 415 -6.63 -2.51 31.76
CA MET A 415 -6.33 -3.92 31.53
C MET A 415 -6.10 -4.68 32.83
N ASN A 416 -7.05 -5.53 33.20
CA ASN A 416 -6.82 -6.63 34.13
C ASN A 416 -5.92 -7.70 33.48
N VAL A 417 -5.15 -8.42 34.30
CA VAL A 417 -4.28 -9.51 33.84
C VAL A 417 -4.82 -10.86 34.35
N PRO A 418 -4.82 -11.92 33.53
CA PRO A 418 -5.22 -13.25 33.98
C PRO A 418 -4.37 -13.71 35.18
N SER A 419 -5.01 -14.28 36.20
CA SER A 419 -4.36 -14.72 37.45
C SER A 419 -3.79 -16.14 37.39
N THR A 420 -3.94 -16.83 36.26
CA THR A 420 -3.46 -18.21 36.07
C THR A 420 -1.94 -18.29 36.00
N LEU A 421 -1.40 -19.42 36.47
CA LEU A 421 0.01 -19.80 36.37
C LEU A 421 0.37 -20.05 34.90
N ILE A 422 0.81 -19.01 34.21
CA ILE A 422 1.52 -19.14 32.93
C ILE A 422 2.95 -19.54 33.27
N ASN A 423 3.52 -20.49 32.53
CA ASN A 423 4.93 -20.84 32.70
C ASN A 423 5.80 -19.57 32.55
N ASP A 424 6.56 -19.23 33.60
CA ASP A 424 7.35 -17.99 33.66
C ASP A 424 8.36 -17.87 32.53
N GLU A 425 8.95 -18.98 32.07
CA GLU A 425 9.93 -18.99 30.99
C GLU A 425 9.26 -18.76 29.62
N ILE A 426 8.10 -19.37 29.39
CA ILE A 426 7.30 -19.09 28.19
C ILE A 426 6.85 -17.63 28.18
N LEU A 427 6.36 -17.12 29.31
CA LEU A 427 5.96 -15.72 29.40
C LEU A 427 7.14 -14.78 29.15
N ASN A 428 8.32 -15.09 29.70
CA ASN A 428 9.56 -14.36 29.46
C ASN A 428 9.88 -14.28 27.95
N ARG A 429 9.70 -15.36 27.19
CA ARG A 429 9.93 -15.38 25.74
C ARG A 429 8.84 -14.67 24.93
N ILE A 430 7.56 -14.82 25.31
CA ILE A 430 6.43 -14.11 24.68
C ILE A 430 6.58 -12.60 24.86
N GLN A 431 6.88 -12.15 26.09
CA GLN A 431 7.15 -10.74 26.38
C GLN A 431 8.41 -10.28 25.64
N GLY A 432 9.46 -11.10 25.63
CA GLY A 432 10.70 -10.81 24.93
C GLY A 432 10.46 -10.55 23.44
N SER A 433 9.66 -11.38 22.78
CA SER A 433 9.34 -11.23 21.36
C SER A 433 8.53 -9.96 21.06
N MET A 434 7.44 -9.71 21.80
CA MET A 434 6.59 -8.53 21.60
C MET A 434 7.35 -7.22 21.89
N ILE A 435 8.12 -7.18 22.97
CA ILE A 435 8.83 -5.97 23.40
C ILE A 435 10.12 -5.80 22.61
N GLY A 436 10.82 -6.88 22.28
CA GLY A 436 12.02 -6.85 21.43
C GLY A 436 11.72 -6.32 20.04
N MET A 437 10.59 -6.70 19.45
CA MET A 437 10.08 -6.10 18.21
C MET A 437 9.91 -4.58 18.34
N ALA A 438 9.20 -4.13 19.37
CA ALA A 438 8.95 -2.70 19.59
C ALA A 438 10.22 -1.89 19.90
N LEU A 439 11.20 -2.50 20.55
CA LEU A 439 12.53 -1.92 20.73
C LEU A 439 13.28 -1.79 19.41
N GLY A 440 13.23 -2.83 18.56
CA GLY A 440 13.87 -2.83 17.25
C GLY A 440 13.28 -1.75 16.34
N ASP A 441 11.96 -1.69 16.27
CA ASP A 441 11.18 -0.65 15.58
C ASP A 441 11.61 0.76 16.07
N ALA A 442 11.46 1.04 17.37
CA ALA A 442 11.79 2.36 17.93
C ALA A 442 13.27 2.75 17.76
N LEU A 443 14.19 1.77 17.72
CA LEU A 443 15.61 1.99 17.46
C LEU A 443 15.88 2.34 15.99
N GLY A 444 15.17 1.70 15.05
CA GLY A 444 15.35 1.98 13.63
C GLY A 444 14.61 3.22 13.13
N ALA A 445 13.51 3.61 13.79
CA ALA A 445 12.62 4.68 13.32
C ALA A 445 13.31 6.05 13.17
N HIS A 446 14.30 6.33 14.02
CA HIS A 446 14.99 7.63 14.00
C HIS A 446 15.98 7.79 12.81
N VAL A 447 16.34 6.68 12.15
CA VAL A 447 17.24 6.64 10.97
C VAL A 447 16.58 5.99 9.76
N GLU A 448 15.27 5.85 9.78
CA GLU A 448 14.51 5.33 8.66
C GLU A 448 14.82 6.10 7.37
N PHE A 449 14.93 5.36 6.26
CA PHE A 449 15.33 5.83 4.92
C PHE A 449 16.76 6.37 4.79
N ARG A 450 17.58 6.31 5.85
CA ARG A 450 18.99 6.70 5.75
C ARG A 450 19.78 5.63 4.99
N PRO A 451 20.64 6.03 4.04
CA PRO A 451 21.46 5.07 3.30
C PRO A 451 22.49 4.43 4.22
N HIS A 452 22.89 3.19 3.92
CA HIS A 452 23.96 2.51 4.64
C HIS A 452 25.20 3.39 4.91
N GLN A 453 25.70 4.12 3.89
CA GLN A 453 26.87 4.99 4.05
C GLN A 453 26.68 6.08 5.13
N PHE A 454 25.46 6.61 5.28
CA PHE A 454 25.18 7.59 6.33
C PHE A 454 25.36 6.98 7.72
N LEU A 455 24.97 5.71 7.89
CA LEU A 455 25.08 4.97 9.15
C LEU A 455 26.49 4.43 9.41
N VAL A 456 27.29 4.21 8.36
CA VAL A 456 28.74 3.99 8.52
C VAL A 456 29.39 5.22 9.17
N ASP A 457 29.02 6.42 8.70
CA ASP A 457 29.60 7.68 9.19
C ASP A 457 28.95 8.13 10.52
N ASN A 458 27.68 7.80 10.74
CA ASN A 458 26.85 8.21 11.88
C ASN A 458 26.11 7.00 12.46
N PRO A 459 26.83 6.03 13.06
CA PRO A 459 26.22 4.80 13.51
C PRO A 459 25.27 5.05 14.68
N VAL A 460 24.12 4.39 14.62
CA VAL A 460 23.18 4.28 15.74
C VAL A 460 23.84 3.50 16.86
N LYS A 461 23.71 4.02 18.09
CA LYS A 461 24.29 3.42 19.30
C LYS A 461 23.26 3.22 20.41
N ASP A 462 22.15 3.94 20.35
CA ASP A 462 21.11 3.93 21.37
C ASP A 462 19.79 4.42 20.77
N LEU A 463 18.70 4.33 21.54
CA LEU A 463 17.43 4.96 21.20
C LEU A 463 17.61 6.49 21.18
N GLU A 464 17.14 7.12 20.10
CA GLU A 464 17.20 8.56 19.92
C GLU A 464 15.83 9.11 19.47
N SER A 465 15.57 10.38 19.78
CA SER A 465 14.42 11.11 19.23
C SER A 465 14.72 11.64 17.84
N GLY A 466 13.70 11.87 17.02
CA GLY A 466 13.80 12.53 15.72
C GLY A 466 13.40 11.62 14.56
N GLY A 467 14.27 11.49 13.56
CA GLY A 467 13.97 10.76 12.33
C GLY A 467 12.99 11.45 11.40
N THR A 468 12.51 10.69 10.41
CA THR A 468 11.59 11.15 9.36
C THR A 468 10.30 11.74 9.93
N TRP A 469 9.84 11.18 11.05
CA TRP A 469 8.55 11.52 11.65
C TRP A 469 8.66 12.42 12.88
N GLY A 470 9.88 12.73 13.34
CA GLY A 470 10.10 13.57 14.53
C GLY A 470 9.61 12.90 15.82
N LEU A 471 9.82 11.59 15.95
CA LEU A 471 9.34 10.80 17.08
C LEU A 471 10.09 11.13 18.37
N GLU A 472 9.40 10.97 19.50
CA GLU A 472 10.05 10.97 20.80
C GLU A 472 10.86 9.68 20.99
N LYS A 473 11.87 9.75 21.86
CA LYS A 473 12.73 8.60 22.16
C LYS A 473 11.87 7.42 22.67
N GLY A 474 11.94 6.28 21.98
CA GLY A 474 11.21 5.06 22.36
C GLY A 474 9.79 4.95 21.80
N GLN A 475 9.33 5.90 20.97
CA GLN A 475 8.12 5.72 20.17
C GLN A 475 8.40 4.84 18.95
N PHE A 476 7.43 4.02 18.60
CA PHE A 476 7.46 3.01 17.54
C PHE A 476 6.59 3.42 16.33
N THR A 477 6.73 2.75 15.19
CA THR A 477 6.07 3.06 13.90
C THR A 477 4.90 2.10 13.59
N ASP A 478 4.65 1.82 12.30
CA ASP A 478 3.59 0.93 11.86
C ASP A 478 3.87 -0.54 12.20
N ASP A 479 5.12 -0.97 12.21
CA ASP A 479 5.57 -2.31 12.63
C ASP A 479 4.89 -2.75 13.93
N THR A 480 5.13 -2.00 15.02
CA THR A 480 4.55 -2.31 16.33
C THR A 480 3.05 -2.04 16.35
N SER A 481 2.58 -0.96 15.73
CA SER A 481 1.14 -0.63 15.72
C SER A 481 0.29 -1.76 15.12
N MET A 482 0.76 -2.35 14.01
CA MET A 482 0.11 -3.50 13.37
C MET A 482 0.22 -4.75 14.24
N ALA A 483 1.38 -5.03 14.84
CA ALA A 483 1.49 -6.17 15.76
C ALA A 483 0.53 -6.07 16.96
N LEU A 484 0.37 -4.87 17.55
CA LEU A 484 -0.59 -4.63 18.62
C LEU A 484 -2.03 -4.86 18.16
N CYS A 485 -2.38 -4.42 16.94
CA CYS A 485 -3.68 -4.70 16.35
C CYS A 485 -3.94 -6.21 16.19
N LEU A 486 -2.95 -6.95 15.69
CA LEU A 486 -3.04 -8.40 15.49
C LEU A 486 -3.15 -9.16 16.81
N ALA A 487 -2.31 -8.82 17.79
CA ALA A 487 -2.40 -9.35 19.14
C ALA A 487 -3.77 -9.11 19.78
N ASN A 488 -4.31 -7.90 19.60
CA ASN A 488 -5.63 -7.56 20.13
C ASN A 488 -6.74 -8.36 19.44
N SER A 489 -6.63 -8.60 18.12
CA SER A 489 -7.55 -9.48 17.37
C SER A 489 -7.56 -10.89 17.94
N LEU A 490 -6.38 -11.48 18.11
CA LEU A 490 -6.24 -12.85 18.62
C LEU A 490 -6.88 -13.03 20.01
N VAL A 491 -6.64 -12.07 20.91
CA VAL A 491 -7.18 -12.09 22.27
C VAL A 491 -8.70 -11.86 22.30
N ALA A 492 -9.21 -10.96 21.44
CA ALA A 492 -10.65 -10.66 21.38
C ALA A 492 -11.45 -11.78 20.72
N CYS A 493 -10.93 -12.35 19.63
CA CYS A 493 -11.58 -13.42 18.90
C CYS A 493 -11.35 -14.82 19.48
N HIS A 494 -10.54 -14.94 20.55
CA HIS A 494 -10.15 -16.21 21.13
C HIS A 494 -9.52 -17.16 20.09
N GLY A 495 -8.74 -16.60 19.16
CA GLY A 495 -8.21 -17.33 18.00
C GLY A 495 -7.99 -16.42 16.79
N PHE A 496 -7.62 -17.02 15.66
CA PHE A 496 -7.28 -16.27 14.44
C PHE A 496 -8.53 -15.93 13.64
N ASN A 497 -8.76 -14.64 13.41
CA ASN A 497 -9.82 -14.12 12.56
C ASN A 497 -9.26 -13.07 11.59
N ALA A 498 -9.04 -13.49 10.33
CA ALA A 498 -8.49 -12.62 9.29
C ALA A 498 -9.34 -11.38 9.01
N TYR A 499 -10.67 -11.46 9.18
CA TYR A 499 -11.54 -10.31 8.98
C TYR A 499 -11.36 -9.28 10.11
N ASP A 500 -11.34 -9.73 11.37
CA ASP A 500 -11.14 -8.85 12.53
C ASP A 500 -9.73 -8.23 12.55
N GLN A 501 -8.71 -8.98 12.10
CA GLN A 501 -7.37 -8.45 11.87
C GLN A 501 -7.41 -7.23 10.92
N LEU A 502 -8.08 -7.34 9.77
CA LEU A 502 -8.24 -6.25 8.81
C LEU A 502 -9.08 -5.09 9.37
N VAL A 503 -10.10 -5.38 10.18
CA VAL A 503 -10.88 -4.35 10.89
C VAL A 503 -9.98 -3.51 11.80
N ARG A 504 -9.12 -4.15 12.60
CA ARG A 504 -8.22 -3.43 13.53
C ARG A 504 -7.12 -2.66 12.82
N TYR A 505 -6.56 -3.22 11.75
CA TYR A 505 -5.65 -2.46 10.89
C TYR A 505 -6.34 -1.26 10.23
N LYS A 506 -7.59 -1.41 9.80
CA LYS A 506 -8.38 -0.28 9.32
C LYS A 506 -8.61 0.76 10.42
N TRP A 507 -8.84 0.35 11.67
CA TRP A 507 -8.97 1.28 12.79
C TRP A 507 -7.68 2.05 13.06
N TRP A 508 -6.53 1.37 13.00
CA TRP A 508 -5.23 2.02 13.07
C TRP A 508 -5.11 3.05 11.94
N TYR A 509 -5.29 2.62 10.69
CA TYR A 509 -5.19 3.48 9.52
C TYR A 509 -6.08 4.73 9.57
N LYS A 510 -7.35 4.58 9.98
CA LYS A 510 -8.34 5.67 9.96
C LYS A 510 -8.27 6.56 11.19
N PHE A 511 -7.89 6.02 12.35
CA PHE A 511 -8.12 6.67 13.64
C PHE A 511 -6.92 6.62 14.59
N GLY A 512 -5.79 6.06 14.18
CA GLY A 512 -4.61 5.95 15.03
C GLY A 512 -4.76 4.94 16.18
N TYR A 513 -5.62 3.94 16.05
CA TYR A 513 -5.73 2.85 17.02
C TYR A 513 -4.39 2.12 17.18
N MET A 514 -3.96 1.91 18.42
CA MET A 514 -2.67 1.29 18.77
C MET A 514 -1.41 2.04 18.26
N SER A 515 -1.52 3.34 18.00
CA SER A 515 -0.39 4.17 17.55
C SER A 515 0.43 4.72 18.73
N ALA A 516 1.72 4.95 18.51
CA ALA A 516 2.56 5.69 19.46
C ALA A 516 2.29 7.20 19.46
N THR A 517 1.63 7.74 18.42
CA THR A 517 1.41 9.19 18.25
C THR A 517 -0.06 9.59 18.20
N GLY A 518 -0.98 8.63 18.41
CA GLY A 518 -2.43 8.85 18.31
C GLY A 518 -2.95 9.05 16.88
N ARG A 519 -2.12 8.87 15.86
CA ARG A 519 -2.48 8.89 14.43
C ARG A 519 -1.78 7.78 13.66
N CYS A 520 -2.33 7.37 12.52
CA CYS A 520 -1.59 6.54 11.58
C CYS A 520 -0.53 7.39 10.86
N PHE A 521 0.69 6.88 10.82
CA PHE A 521 1.81 7.36 10.03
C PHE A 521 2.61 6.13 9.57
N ASP A 522 3.57 6.33 8.68
CA ASP A 522 4.47 5.30 8.15
C ASP A 522 3.85 4.11 7.39
N ILE A 523 2.53 4.12 7.17
CA ILE A 523 1.88 3.00 6.50
C ILE A 523 2.46 2.72 5.10
N GLY A 524 3.01 1.51 4.93
CA GLY A 524 3.50 1.02 3.64
C GLY A 524 2.43 1.04 2.54
N ALA A 525 2.86 1.31 1.30
CA ALA A 525 1.94 1.46 0.16
C ALA A 525 1.08 0.20 -0.09
N GLY A 526 1.66 -0.99 0.04
CA GLY A 526 0.94 -2.26 -0.11
C GLY A 526 -0.15 -2.44 0.95
N THR A 527 0.21 -2.25 2.23
CA THR A 527 -0.73 -2.30 3.36
C THR A 527 -1.89 -1.31 3.16
N ARG A 528 -1.56 -0.07 2.80
CA ARG A 528 -2.57 0.97 2.54
C ARG A 528 -3.53 0.57 1.42
N GLN A 529 -3.02 0.01 0.32
CA GLN A 529 -3.86 -0.46 -0.79
C GLN A 529 -4.80 -1.59 -0.35
N SER A 530 -4.31 -2.58 0.39
CA SER A 530 -5.15 -3.68 0.90
C SER A 530 -6.24 -3.21 1.86
N LEU A 531 -5.96 -2.24 2.74
CA LEU A 531 -6.99 -1.71 3.65
C LEU A 531 -8.06 -0.90 2.91
N LEU A 532 -7.69 -0.17 1.85
CA LEU A 532 -8.67 0.50 0.99
C LEU A 532 -9.55 -0.49 0.24
N GLU A 533 -8.95 -1.57 -0.28
CA GLU A 533 -9.67 -2.65 -0.95
C GLU A 533 -10.60 -3.37 0.02
N PHE A 534 -10.15 -3.65 1.24
CA PHE A 534 -10.98 -4.22 2.30
C PHE A 534 -12.21 -3.36 2.58
N GLU A 535 -12.05 -2.05 2.79
CA GLU A 535 -13.17 -1.12 3.03
C GLU A 535 -14.12 -1.05 1.83
N ARG A 536 -13.58 -1.09 0.59
CA ARG A 536 -14.39 -1.16 -0.64
C ARG A 536 -15.22 -2.43 -0.68
N ARG A 537 -14.62 -3.59 -0.36
CA ARG A 537 -15.31 -4.89 -0.28
C ARG A 537 -16.37 -4.91 0.82
N GLN A 538 -16.08 -4.34 2.00
CA GLN A 538 -17.07 -4.16 3.07
C GLN A 538 -18.30 -3.39 2.58
N ASN A 539 -18.11 -2.30 1.82
CA ASN A 539 -19.22 -1.50 1.28
C ASN A 539 -20.09 -2.29 0.29
N ILE A 540 -19.46 -3.05 -0.60
CA ILE A 540 -20.17 -3.90 -1.58
C ILE A 540 -20.92 -5.02 -0.84
N PHE A 541 -20.26 -5.66 0.12
CA PHE A 541 -20.82 -6.76 0.90
C PHE A 541 -22.02 -6.30 1.74
N ALA A 542 -21.89 -5.16 2.42
CA ALA A 542 -22.95 -4.52 3.20
C ALA A 542 -24.23 -4.33 2.37
N LYS A 543 -24.11 -3.81 1.14
CA LYS A 543 -25.24 -3.63 0.21
C LYS A 543 -25.82 -4.97 -0.23
N LYS A 544 -24.97 -5.94 -0.58
CA LYS A 544 -25.39 -7.26 -1.09
C LYS A 544 -26.20 -8.04 -0.05
N PHE A 545 -25.83 -7.94 1.22
CA PHE A 545 -26.47 -8.67 2.32
C PHE A 545 -27.37 -7.79 3.20
N ASN A 546 -27.71 -6.58 2.75
CA ASN A 546 -28.56 -5.63 3.46
C ASN A 546 -28.14 -5.42 4.93
N THR A 547 -26.83 -5.35 5.17
CA THR A 547 -26.22 -5.10 6.48
C THR A 547 -25.82 -3.62 6.55
N PRO A 548 -26.17 -2.86 7.60
CA PRO A 548 -25.71 -1.48 7.75
C PRO A 548 -24.18 -1.40 7.73
N PHE A 549 -23.60 -0.47 6.96
CA PHE A 549 -22.15 -0.35 6.87
C PHE A 549 -21.47 -0.08 8.23
N THR A 550 -22.18 0.59 9.15
CA THR A 550 -21.73 0.85 10.52
C THR A 550 -21.54 -0.41 11.36
N ASP A 551 -22.10 -1.54 10.92
CA ASP A 551 -22.10 -2.80 11.64
C ASP A 551 -21.09 -3.78 11.03
N MET A 552 -20.50 -3.46 9.85
CA MET A 552 -19.54 -4.33 9.17
C MET A 552 -18.29 -4.60 10.00
N ASP A 553 -17.83 -3.64 10.81
CA ASP A 553 -16.67 -3.83 11.68
C ASP A 553 -16.97 -4.73 12.89
N ARG A 554 -18.25 -5.02 13.14
CA ARG A 554 -18.71 -5.90 14.23
C ARG A 554 -19.35 -7.17 13.69
N LEU A 555 -19.08 -7.52 12.43
CA LEU A 555 -19.66 -8.68 11.80
C LEU A 555 -19.17 -9.95 12.52
N SER A 556 -20.08 -10.60 13.24
CA SER A 556 -19.79 -11.83 14.00
C SER A 556 -20.55 -13.06 13.45
N ASP A 557 -21.36 -12.87 12.42
CA ASP A 557 -22.09 -13.98 11.77
C ASP A 557 -21.12 -14.85 10.96
N SER A 558 -20.94 -16.09 11.40
CA SER A 558 -19.99 -17.03 10.80
C SER A 558 -20.28 -17.35 9.34
N GLU A 559 -21.55 -17.40 8.91
CA GLU A 559 -21.89 -17.69 7.52
C GLU A 559 -21.58 -16.49 6.61
N LEU A 560 -21.78 -15.27 7.11
CA LEU A 560 -21.43 -14.06 6.37
C LEU A 560 -19.91 -13.86 6.31
N LEU A 561 -19.20 -14.10 7.42
CA LEU A 561 -17.74 -14.04 7.45
C LEU A 561 -17.10 -15.00 6.45
N GLN A 562 -17.61 -16.23 6.34
CA GLN A 562 -17.13 -17.21 5.35
C GLN A 562 -17.35 -16.78 3.89
N LYS A 563 -18.34 -15.91 3.64
CA LYS A 563 -18.63 -15.37 2.29
C LYS A 563 -17.81 -14.13 1.96
N PHE A 564 -17.14 -13.53 2.95
CA PHE A 564 -16.32 -12.33 2.75
C PHE A 564 -14.93 -12.73 2.28
N ASP A 565 -14.51 -12.20 1.14
CA ASP A 565 -13.15 -12.43 0.64
C ASP A 565 -12.16 -11.47 1.32
N VAL A 566 -11.38 -12.01 2.27
CA VAL A 566 -10.37 -11.28 3.06
C VAL A 566 -9.05 -11.07 2.31
N TYR A 567 -8.82 -11.68 1.16
CA TYR A 567 -7.56 -11.53 0.41
C TYR A 567 -7.58 -10.25 -0.42
N CYS A 568 -7.23 -9.13 0.23
CA CYS A 568 -7.40 -7.78 -0.29
C CYS A 568 -6.17 -7.22 -1.04
N SER A 569 -5.13 -8.04 -1.21
CA SER A 569 -3.93 -7.67 -1.96
C SER A 569 -3.92 -8.31 -3.35
N ASP A 570 -3.37 -7.57 -4.31
CA ASP A 570 -3.04 -8.12 -5.63
C ASP A 570 -1.92 -9.16 -5.54
N HIS A 571 -1.87 -10.04 -6.54
CA HIS A 571 -0.76 -10.96 -6.73
C HIS A 571 0.54 -10.19 -7.04
N GLY A 572 1.67 -10.63 -6.48
CA GLY A 572 2.98 -10.04 -6.75
C GLY A 572 3.40 -8.93 -5.79
N VAL A 573 2.54 -8.55 -4.83
CA VAL A 573 2.87 -7.58 -3.78
C VAL A 573 3.71 -8.27 -2.69
N ALA A 574 5.02 -8.27 -2.85
CA ALA A 574 5.99 -8.93 -1.96
C ALA A 574 6.63 -7.97 -0.94
N GLY A 575 5.81 -7.10 -0.33
CA GLY A 575 6.26 -6.14 0.69
C GLY A 575 6.62 -6.81 2.03
N ASN A 576 7.58 -6.24 2.75
CA ASN A 576 7.97 -6.70 4.09
C ASN A 576 6.91 -6.47 5.18
N GLY A 577 5.89 -5.64 4.95
CA GLY A 577 4.75 -5.42 5.85
C GLY A 577 3.99 -6.67 6.32
N ALA A 578 4.22 -7.83 5.69
CA ALA A 578 3.71 -9.11 6.17
C ALA A 578 4.48 -9.66 7.39
N LEU A 579 5.75 -9.29 7.56
CA LEU A 579 6.64 -9.74 8.64
C LEU A 579 6.76 -8.73 9.80
N THR A 580 6.58 -7.44 9.52
CA THR A 580 6.82 -6.28 10.41
C THR A 580 6.17 -6.42 11.80
N GLY A 581 5.00 -7.08 11.87
CA GLY A 581 4.27 -7.33 13.11
C GLY A 581 3.73 -8.76 13.28
N LEU A 582 4.43 -9.76 12.74
CA LEU A 582 3.91 -11.14 12.66
C LEU A 582 3.84 -11.89 14.00
N ALA A 583 4.75 -11.58 14.94
CA ALA A 583 4.96 -12.31 16.20
C ALA A 583 3.69 -12.74 16.97
N PRO A 584 2.62 -11.93 17.11
CA PRO A 584 1.45 -12.34 17.88
C PRO A 584 0.86 -13.70 17.47
N VAL A 585 0.88 -14.04 16.18
CA VAL A 585 0.34 -15.32 15.68
C VAL A 585 1.14 -16.53 16.19
N PRO A 586 2.44 -16.67 15.91
CA PRO A 586 3.21 -17.79 16.43
C PRO A 586 3.29 -17.79 17.96
N LEU A 587 3.23 -16.63 18.63
CA LEU A 587 3.19 -16.57 20.09
C LEU A 587 1.87 -17.13 20.68
N PHE A 588 0.74 -16.94 20.00
CA PHE A 588 -0.56 -17.45 20.44
C PHE A 588 -0.67 -18.97 20.22
N PHE A 589 -0.24 -19.46 19.05
CA PHE A 589 -0.46 -20.84 18.61
C PHE A 589 0.74 -21.77 18.80
N TYR A 590 1.80 -21.37 19.51
CA TYR A 590 3.08 -22.12 19.58
C TYR A 590 2.99 -23.59 20.01
N ARG A 591 1.91 -23.95 20.70
CA ARG A 591 1.64 -25.31 21.18
C ARG A 591 1.16 -26.25 20.06
N GLU A 592 0.71 -25.69 18.94
CA GLU A 592 0.29 -26.41 17.72
C GLU A 592 1.08 -25.88 16.51
N PRO A 593 2.35 -26.29 16.32
CA PRO A 593 3.24 -25.70 15.30
C PRO A 593 2.67 -25.67 13.88
N PRO A 594 1.99 -26.72 13.35
CA PRO A 594 1.40 -26.65 12.02
C PRO A 594 0.35 -25.53 11.87
N VAL A 595 -0.42 -25.25 12.92
CA VAL A 595 -1.43 -24.18 12.95
C VAL A 595 -0.75 -22.82 13.03
N ALA A 596 0.23 -22.67 13.93
CA ALA A 596 1.01 -21.44 14.07
C ALA A 596 1.70 -21.03 12.76
N VAL A 597 2.32 -22.00 12.09
CA VAL A 597 3.00 -21.77 10.80
C VAL A 597 2.00 -21.39 9.71
N GLU A 598 0.91 -22.13 9.54
CA GLU A 598 -0.10 -21.82 8.51
C GLU A 598 -0.75 -20.44 8.75
N TYR A 599 -1.18 -20.13 9.97
CA TYR A 599 -1.76 -18.83 10.28
C TYR A 599 -0.77 -17.69 10.17
N SER A 600 0.53 -17.94 10.39
CA SER A 600 1.56 -16.94 10.11
C SER A 600 1.55 -16.57 8.62
N GLY A 601 1.48 -17.58 7.75
CA GLY A 601 1.33 -17.37 6.31
C GLY A 601 0.06 -16.61 5.93
N VAL A 602 -1.09 -17.06 6.44
CA VAL A 602 -2.39 -16.45 6.11
C VAL A 602 -2.47 -14.99 6.57
N SER A 603 -1.98 -14.69 7.78
CA SER A 603 -1.93 -13.33 8.33
C SER A 603 -1.19 -12.35 7.42
N GLY A 604 -0.06 -12.78 6.84
CA GLY A 604 0.66 -11.98 5.86
C GLY A 604 -0.07 -11.88 4.51
N GLN A 605 -0.61 -13.01 4.03
CA GLN A 605 -1.17 -13.12 2.68
C GLN A 605 -2.40 -12.24 2.44
N ILE A 606 -3.22 -12.01 3.47
CA ILE A 606 -4.43 -11.18 3.33
C ILE A 606 -4.13 -9.71 2.97
N MET A 607 -2.91 -9.23 3.25
CA MET A 607 -2.42 -7.89 2.88
C MET A 607 -1.27 -7.88 1.87
N HIS A 608 -0.63 -9.04 1.63
CA HIS A 608 0.48 -9.17 0.70
C HIS A 608 0.31 -10.45 -0.11
N GLY A 609 -0.31 -10.33 -1.28
CA GLY A 609 -0.80 -11.44 -2.09
C GLY A 609 0.27 -12.22 -2.86
N ASP A 610 1.55 -11.95 -2.62
CA ASP A 610 2.68 -12.72 -3.18
C ASP A 610 2.94 -13.99 -2.36
N THR A 611 3.19 -15.11 -3.03
CA THR A 611 3.46 -16.39 -2.39
C THR A 611 4.75 -16.38 -1.55
N ARG A 612 5.72 -15.52 -1.90
CA ARG A 612 6.93 -15.32 -1.09
C ARG A 612 6.62 -14.64 0.22
N ALA A 613 5.62 -13.75 0.27
CA ALA A 613 5.20 -13.14 1.54
C ALA A 613 4.55 -14.17 2.45
N TYR A 614 3.65 -14.99 1.91
CA TYR A 614 3.05 -16.12 2.61
C TYR A 614 4.14 -17.09 3.16
N ASP A 615 5.07 -17.54 2.33
CA ASP A 615 6.09 -18.51 2.75
C ASP A 615 7.16 -17.90 3.68
N ALA A 616 7.51 -16.63 3.51
CA ALA A 616 8.38 -15.92 4.45
C ALA A 616 7.78 -15.91 5.85
N CYS A 617 6.48 -15.57 5.97
CA CYS A 617 5.79 -15.55 7.25
C CYS A 617 5.70 -16.94 7.88
N ARG A 618 5.47 -17.99 7.07
CA ARG A 618 5.46 -19.38 7.54
C ARG A 618 6.80 -19.81 8.12
N TYR A 619 7.88 -19.58 7.38
CA TYR A 619 9.22 -19.95 7.82
C TYR A 619 9.61 -19.15 9.07
N TYR A 620 9.38 -17.84 9.06
CA TYR A 620 9.70 -16.98 10.19
C TYR A 620 8.86 -17.31 11.44
N GLY A 621 7.56 -17.61 11.27
CA GLY A 621 6.69 -18.10 12.33
C GLY A 621 7.19 -19.42 12.94
N ALA A 622 7.68 -20.35 12.12
CA ALA A 622 8.27 -21.60 12.60
C ALA A 622 9.50 -21.37 13.49
N LEU A 623 10.35 -20.39 13.16
CA LEU A 623 11.51 -20.02 13.98
C LEU A 623 11.09 -19.47 15.34
N ILE A 624 10.06 -18.61 15.39
CA ILE A 624 9.52 -18.08 16.65
C ILE A 624 8.92 -19.20 17.51
N VAL A 625 8.16 -20.13 16.89
CA VAL A 625 7.60 -21.29 17.60
C VAL A 625 8.72 -22.15 18.20
N ALA A 626 9.76 -22.46 17.44
CA ALA A 626 10.91 -23.22 17.93
C ALA A 626 11.64 -22.48 19.07
N ALA A 627 11.80 -21.16 18.97
CA ALA A 627 12.38 -20.34 20.04
C ALA A 627 11.54 -20.39 21.34
N LEU A 628 10.21 -20.41 21.23
CA LEU A 628 9.31 -20.62 22.38
C LEU A 628 9.39 -22.03 22.96
N GLN A 629 9.66 -23.03 22.12
CA GLN A 629 9.87 -24.41 22.55
C GLN A 629 11.27 -24.65 23.14
N GLY A 630 12.10 -23.60 23.26
CA GLY A 630 13.41 -23.65 23.90
C GLY A 630 14.53 -24.17 23.00
N TYR A 631 14.37 -24.09 21.68
CA TYR A 631 15.45 -24.42 20.76
C TYR A 631 16.60 -23.42 20.90
N GLU A 632 17.82 -23.95 20.93
CA GLU A 632 19.05 -23.16 20.96
C GLU A 632 19.28 -22.48 19.61
N LYS A 633 20.08 -21.40 19.63
CA LYS A 633 20.33 -20.57 18.45
C LYS A 633 20.91 -21.36 17.28
N GLU A 634 21.82 -22.30 17.56
CA GLU A 634 22.41 -23.18 16.56
C GLU A 634 21.38 -24.09 15.90
N GLN A 635 20.33 -24.49 16.63
CA GLN A 635 19.25 -25.31 16.10
C GLN A 635 18.29 -24.47 15.23
N LEU A 636 18.02 -23.24 15.64
CA LEU A 636 17.21 -22.28 14.86
C LEU A 636 17.88 -21.92 13.52
N LEU A 637 19.22 -21.83 13.52
CA LEU A 637 20.03 -21.45 12.36
C LEU A 637 20.60 -22.65 11.59
N ASP A 638 20.14 -23.88 11.87
CA ASP A 638 20.54 -25.07 11.12
C ASP A 638 20.03 -24.99 9.68
N ASP A 639 20.91 -25.24 8.69
CA ASP A 639 20.55 -25.20 7.26
C ASP A 639 19.49 -26.25 6.87
N ASN A 640 19.26 -27.23 7.76
CA ASN A 640 18.23 -28.26 7.62
C ASN A 640 17.03 -28.03 8.54
N PHE A 641 16.90 -26.87 9.22
CA PHE A 641 15.78 -26.61 10.13
C PHE A 641 14.43 -26.84 9.45
N TYR A 642 14.26 -26.34 8.23
CA TYR A 642 13.03 -26.51 7.45
C TYR A 642 12.74 -27.99 7.16
N GLN A 643 13.74 -28.75 6.69
CA GLN A 643 13.58 -30.17 6.36
C GLN A 643 13.29 -31.04 7.59
N LYS A 644 13.87 -30.69 8.75
CA LYS A 644 13.64 -31.41 10.03
C LYS A 644 12.23 -31.18 10.60
N HIS A 645 11.53 -30.15 10.15
CA HIS A 645 10.21 -29.76 10.62
C HIS A 645 9.20 -29.62 9.45
N GLU A 646 9.38 -30.39 8.36
CA GLU A 646 8.54 -30.31 7.16
C GLU A 646 7.05 -30.55 7.49
N GLU A 647 6.77 -31.32 8.54
CA GLU A 647 5.42 -31.59 9.04
C GLU A 647 4.71 -30.33 9.57
N TRP A 648 5.44 -29.29 9.99
CA TRP A 648 4.85 -28.00 10.39
C TRP A 648 4.35 -27.21 9.17
N PHE A 649 4.83 -27.55 7.97
CA PHE A 649 4.53 -26.83 6.74
C PHE A 649 3.45 -27.49 5.90
N SER A 650 2.65 -28.42 6.46
CA SER A 650 1.52 -29.05 5.77
C SER A 650 1.86 -29.59 4.37
N ILE A 651 3.11 -30.05 4.16
CA ILE A 651 3.66 -30.55 2.89
C ILE A 651 3.81 -29.47 1.78
N LYS A 652 3.39 -28.22 2.03
CA LYS A 652 3.56 -27.11 1.08
C LYS A 652 5.02 -26.63 1.09
N ARG A 653 5.70 -26.82 -0.04
CA ARG A 653 7.08 -26.35 -0.24
C ARG A 653 7.17 -24.84 -0.22
N LEU A 654 8.24 -24.34 0.40
CA LEU A 654 8.58 -22.91 0.39
C LEU A 654 8.96 -22.46 -1.04
N GLN A 655 8.68 -21.20 -1.37
CA GLN A 655 9.25 -20.57 -2.55
C GLN A 655 10.78 -20.67 -2.56
N PRO A 656 11.43 -20.80 -3.75
CA PRO A 656 12.87 -21.01 -3.86
C PRO A 656 13.72 -19.97 -3.11
N GLU A 657 13.30 -18.70 -3.13
CA GLU A 657 14.00 -17.62 -2.43
C GLU A 657 13.95 -17.77 -0.92
N ILE A 658 12.82 -18.23 -0.36
CA ILE A 658 12.66 -18.48 1.08
C ILE A 658 13.37 -19.76 1.49
N GLU A 659 13.35 -20.80 0.65
CA GLU A 659 14.12 -22.03 0.88
C GLU A 659 15.63 -21.74 0.87
N SER A 660 16.10 -20.85 0.00
CA SER A 660 17.49 -20.36 0.00
C SER A 660 17.86 -19.70 1.33
N ILE A 661 16.98 -18.85 1.87
CA ILE A 661 17.16 -18.27 3.20
C ILE A 661 17.21 -19.36 4.27
N SER A 662 16.30 -20.34 4.23
CA SER A 662 16.28 -21.43 5.22
C SER A 662 17.55 -22.28 5.21
N ARG A 663 18.30 -22.27 4.10
CA ARG A 663 19.60 -22.94 3.93
C ARG A 663 20.79 -22.03 4.26
N GLY A 664 20.55 -20.90 4.92
CA GLY A 664 21.61 -20.05 5.44
C GLY A 664 22.15 -19.01 4.46
N SER A 665 21.40 -18.58 3.44
CA SER A 665 21.88 -17.53 2.52
C SER A 665 22.24 -16.22 3.23
N TYR A 666 21.71 -15.97 4.43
CA TYR A 666 22.05 -14.82 5.28
C TYR A 666 23.43 -14.91 5.97
N LYS A 667 24.10 -16.07 5.98
CA LYS A 667 25.39 -16.29 6.67
C LYS A 667 26.56 -15.69 5.88
N LYS A 668 26.57 -14.36 5.77
CA LYS A 668 27.50 -13.54 4.99
C LYS A 668 28.09 -12.42 5.84
N SER A 669 29.12 -11.74 5.35
CA SER A 669 29.80 -10.65 6.08
C SER A 669 29.02 -9.33 6.18
N GLY A 670 27.72 -9.31 5.82
CA GLY A 670 26.86 -8.13 5.92
C GLY A 670 26.67 -7.39 4.59
N TYR A 671 26.64 -6.06 4.66
CA TYR A 671 26.24 -5.21 3.53
C TYR A 671 27.08 -5.44 2.26
N ASP A 672 28.41 -5.48 2.35
CA ASP A 672 29.27 -5.68 1.16
C ASP A 672 29.09 -7.04 0.48
N ALA A 673 28.62 -8.05 1.22
CA ALA A 673 28.31 -9.38 0.69
C ALA A 673 26.88 -9.51 0.15
N GLY A 674 26.13 -8.41 0.08
CA GLY A 674 24.81 -8.35 -0.55
C GLY A 674 23.61 -8.38 0.39
N ILE A 675 23.80 -8.38 1.72
CA ILE A 675 22.69 -8.28 2.68
C ILE A 675 22.06 -6.89 2.58
N ARG A 676 20.73 -6.81 2.42
CA ARG A 676 19.99 -5.54 2.26
C ARG A 676 18.72 -5.59 3.11
N GLY A 677 18.52 -4.67 4.04
CA GLY A 677 17.24 -4.48 4.73
C GLY A 677 16.36 -3.54 3.91
N LYS A 678 15.56 -4.05 2.98
CA LYS A 678 14.71 -3.23 2.09
C LYS A 678 13.26 -3.68 2.19
N GLY A 679 12.35 -2.85 1.68
CA GLY A 679 10.91 -3.13 1.55
C GLY A 679 10.50 -4.43 0.83
N TYR A 680 11.44 -5.16 0.20
CA TYR A 680 11.17 -6.47 -0.39
C TYR A 680 11.33 -7.58 0.67
N ILE A 681 10.29 -8.40 0.83
CA ILE A 681 10.18 -9.35 1.94
C ILE A 681 11.34 -10.35 2.08
N VAL A 682 11.89 -10.83 0.95
CA VAL A 682 13.03 -11.75 0.95
C VAL A 682 14.27 -11.07 1.53
N ASN A 683 14.51 -9.82 1.13
CA ASN A 683 15.63 -9.02 1.60
C ASN A 683 15.50 -8.71 3.09
N ALA A 684 14.32 -8.28 3.53
CA ALA A 684 14.05 -8.00 4.95
C ALA A 684 14.25 -9.23 5.84
N LEU A 685 13.74 -10.39 5.43
CA LEU A 685 13.93 -11.65 6.16
C LEU A 685 15.40 -12.09 6.18
N GLU A 686 16.11 -12.02 5.04
CA GLU A 686 17.53 -12.37 4.98
C GLU A 686 18.37 -11.45 5.87
N ALA A 687 18.07 -10.15 5.89
CA ALA A 687 18.76 -9.16 6.72
C ALA A 687 18.52 -9.37 8.22
N ALA A 688 17.27 -9.62 8.63
CA ALA A 688 16.96 -9.90 10.04
C ALA A 688 17.63 -11.18 10.55
N LEU A 689 17.66 -12.24 9.74
CA LEU A 689 18.35 -13.48 10.09
C LEU A 689 19.88 -13.34 10.06
N TRP A 690 20.42 -12.49 9.19
CA TRP A 690 21.84 -12.12 9.24
C TRP A 690 22.18 -11.41 10.55
N ALA A 691 21.35 -10.45 10.98
CA ALA A 691 21.54 -9.76 12.25
C ALA A 691 21.46 -10.76 13.42
N PHE A 692 20.47 -11.66 13.41
CA PHE A 692 20.36 -12.73 14.42
C PHE A 692 21.56 -13.67 14.42
N TRP A 693 22.03 -14.10 13.25
CA TRP A 693 23.23 -14.94 13.16
C TRP A 693 24.50 -14.25 13.68
N SER A 694 24.66 -12.94 13.42
CA SER A 694 25.88 -12.17 13.73
C SER A 694 25.87 -11.42 15.07
N ASP A 695 24.78 -11.47 15.84
CA ASP A 695 24.59 -10.66 17.05
C ASP A 695 25.47 -11.00 18.26
N ASP A 696 26.41 -11.96 18.14
CA ASP A 696 27.32 -12.36 19.21
C ASP A 696 26.60 -12.68 20.54
N ASN A 697 25.46 -13.38 20.43
CA ASN A 697 24.61 -13.82 21.54
C ASN A 697 24.10 -12.67 22.42
N SER A 698 23.85 -11.51 21.80
CA SER A 698 23.37 -10.30 22.47
C SER A 698 22.27 -9.64 21.65
N PHE A 699 21.08 -9.51 22.27
CA PHE A 699 19.95 -8.79 21.67
C PHE A 699 20.36 -7.40 21.17
N GLU A 700 21.10 -6.67 22.00
CA GLU A 700 21.52 -5.30 21.71
C GLU A 700 22.42 -5.22 20.47
N LYS A 701 23.45 -6.07 20.41
CA LYS A 701 24.39 -6.07 19.29
C LYS A 701 23.70 -6.40 17.97
N GLY A 702 22.77 -7.34 17.98
CA GLY A 702 22.01 -7.70 16.78
C GLY A 702 21.02 -6.63 16.36
N ALA A 703 20.32 -6.00 17.31
CA ALA A 703 19.44 -4.87 17.02
C ALA A 703 20.22 -3.71 16.39
N LEU A 704 21.38 -3.37 16.96
CA LEU A 704 22.27 -2.36 16.39
C LEU A 704 22.84 -2.77 15.03
N ALA A 705 23.14 -4.05 14.81
CA ALA A 705 23.58 -4.55 13.51
C ALA A 705 22.47 -4.44 12.45
N ALA A 706 21.23 -4.78 12.81
CA ALA A 706 20.06 -4.65 11.94
C ALA A 706 19.81 -3.19 11.54
N VAL A 707 19.80 -2.27 12.50
CA VAL A 707 19.58 -0.83 12.24
C VAL A 707 20.72 -0.24 11.42
N ASN A 708 21.97 -0.50 11.79
CA ASN A 708 23.13 0.07 11.08
C ASN A 708 23.37 -0.55 9.69
N LEU A 709 22.62 -1.59 9.30
CA LEU A 709 22.59 -2.05 7.92
C LEU A 709 22.04 -0.97 6.97
N GLY A 710 21.14 -0.10 7.46
CA GLY A 710 20.54 0.98 6.69
C GLY A 710 19.39 0.54 5.78
N ASP A 711 18.98 1.46 4.91
CA ASP A 711 17.82 1.33 4.03
C ASP A 711 16.49 1.35 4.83
N ASP A 712 15.90 0.19 5.12
CA ASP A 712 14.61 0.00 5.82
C ASP A 712 14.87 -0.49 7.26
N THR A 713 15.25 0.46 8.11
CA THR A 713 15.98 0.19 9.36
C THR A 713 15.10 -0.25 10.52
N ASP A 714 13.94 0.37 10.68
CA ASP A 714 12.92 0.01 11.67
C ASP A 714 12.36 -1.38 11.39
N THR A 715 11.91 -1.66 10.16
CA THR A 715 11.36 -2.98 9.82
C THR A 715 12.40 -4.09 10.02
N THR A 716 13.63 -3.90 9.53
CA THR A 716 14.68 -4.93 9.67
C THR A 716 14.99 -5.22 11.14
N ALA A 717 15.03 -4.18 11.98
CA ALA A 717 15.27 -4.31 13.41
C ALA A 717 14.06 -4.86 14.17
N ALA A 718 12.83 -4.55 13.76
CA ALA A 718 11.59 -5.11 14.30
C ALA A 718 11.50 -6.61 14.01
N ILE A 719 11.77 -7.04 12.77
CA ILE A 719 11.84 -8.47 12.41
C ILE A 719 12.99 -9.15 13.16
N TYR A 720 14.15 -8.53 13.34
CA TYR A 720 15.18 -9.09 14.23
C TYR A 720 14.64 -9.27 15.66
N GLY A 721 14.02 -8.21 16.20
CA GLY A 721 13.58 -8.10 17.59
C GLY A 721 12.52 -9.14 17.99
N GLN A 722 11.64 -9.51 17.06
CA GLN A 722 10.63 -10.56 17.26
C GLN A 722 11.27 -11.92 17.59
N LEU A 723 12.22 -12.41 16.76
CA LEU A 723 12.87 -13.72 16.94
C LEU A 723 13.92 -13.66 18.05
N ALA A 724 14.78 -12.64 18.04
CA ALA A 724 15.81 -12.47 19.06
C ALA A 724 15.19 -12.31 20.45
N GLY A 725 14.08 -11.55 20.56
CA GLY A 725 13.32 -11.42 21.79
C GLY A 725 12.70 -12.74 22.27
N ALA A 726 12.17 -13.57 21.36
CA ALA A 726 11.68 -14.90 21.69
C ALA A 726 12.80 -15.85 22.17
N HIS A 727 14.00 -15.70 21.62
CA HIS A 727 15.16 -16.53 21.95
C HIS A 727 15.83 -16.12 23.27
N TYR A 728 16.16 -14.83 23.43
CA TYR A 728 16.83 -14.30 24.63
C TYR A 728 15.88 -14.06 25.80
N GLY A 729 14.60 -13.78 25.53
CA GLY A 729 13.59 -13.48 26.53
C GLY A 729 13.66 -12.05 27.11
N TYR A 730 12.55 -11.61 27.68
CA TYR A 730 12.33 -10.26 28.20
C TYR A 730 13.39 -9.78 29.20
N ARG A 731 13.78 -10.65 30.13
CA ARG A 731 14.75 -10.34 31.19
C ARG A 731 16.15 -9.99 30.67
N ASN A 732 16.47 -10.35 29.44
CA ASN A 732 17.76 -10.10 28.81
C ASN A 732 17.72 -8.94 27.79
N LEU A 733 16.59 -8.23 27.69
CA LEU A 733 16.52 -7.02 26.87
C LEU A 733 17.22 -5.84 27.58
N PRO A 734 17.79 -4.87 26.84
CA PRO A 734 18.54 -3.77 27.44
C PRO A 734 17.66 -2.88 28.32
N GLU A 735 17.92 -2.84 29.63
CA GLU A 735 17.12 -2.09 30.61
C GLU A 735 17.01 -0.60 30.24
N ARG A 736 18.11 0.02 29.81
CA ARG A 736 18.13 1.42 29.37
C ARG A 736 17.20 1.72 28.19
N TRP A 737 16.88 0.72 27.36
CA TRP A 737 15.93 0.88 26.27
C TRP A 737 14.49 0.67 26.77
N LEU A 738 14.29 -0.31 27.65
CA LEU A 738 13.00 -0.59 28.29
C LEU A 738 12.47 0.58 29.14
N GLU A 739 13.35 1.43 29.68
CA GLU A 739 12.95 2.62 30.44
C GLU A 739 12.26 3.68 29.58
N HIS A 740 12.57 3.73 28.28
CA HIS A 740 12.07 4.74 27.35
C HIS A 740 10.99 4.23 26.41
N LEU A 741 10.80 2.91 26.30
CA LEU A 741 9.84 2.33 25.37
C LEU A 741 8.41 2.76 25.70
N TYR A 742 7.76 3.40 24.72
CA TYR A 742 6.37 3.82 24.81
C TYR A 742 5.44 2.61 25.00
N ALA A 743 4.44 2.76 25.89
CA ALA A 743 3.43 1.74 26.18
C ALA A 743 3.98 0.35 26.58
N LYS A 744 5.19 0.28 27.16
CA LYS A 744 5.79 -0.99 27.62
C LYS A 744 4.85 -1.82 28.50
N LYS A 745 4.23 -1.20 29.50
CA LYS A 745 3.37 -1.90 30.47
C LYS A 745 2.08 -2.42 29.82
N PHE A 746 1.54 -1.72 28.81
CA PHE A 746 0.47 -2.26 27.97
C PHE A 746 0.92 -3.54 27.26
N MET A 747 2.08 -3.53 26.60
CA MET A 747 2.63 -4.71 25.90
C MET A 747 2.87 -5.88 26.85
N GLU A 748 3.43 -5.64 28.04
CA GLU A 748 3.63 -6.67 29.06
C GLU A 748 2.30 -7.36 29.44
N LYS A 749 1.22 -6.60 29.58
CA LYS A 749 -0.11 -7.11 29.90
C LYS A 749 -0.73 -7.84 28.71
N LEU A 750 -0.59 -7.30 27.50
CA LEU A 750 -1.09 -7.92 26.28
C LEU A 750 -0.41 -9.28 26.02
N SER A 751 0.90 -9.39 26.26
CA SER A 751 1.64 -10.66 26.21
C SER A 751 1.07 -11.71 27.17
N LYS A 752 0.65 -11.33 28.38
CA LYS A 752 -0.01 -12.25 29.33
C LYS A 752 -1.35 -12.74 28.78
N TRP A 753 -2.12 -11.86 28.15
CA TRP A 753 -3.37 -12.23 27.49
C TRP A 753 -3.16 -13.17 26.30
N ILE A 754 -2.16 -12.91 25.45
CA ILE A 754 -1.80 -13.82 24.35
C ILE A 754 -1.49 -15.22 24.90
N ALA A 755 -0.65 -15.29 25.93
CA ALA A 755 -0.24 -16.55 26.55
C ALA A 755 -1.42 -17.31 27.18
N TYR A 756 -2.32 -16.59 27.87
CA TYR A 756 -3.52 -17.14 28.49
C TYR A 756 -4.53 -17.65 27.45
N GLU A 757 -4.93 -16.80 26.50
CA GLU A 757 -5.92 -17.17 25.48
C GLU A 757 -5.40 -18.26 24.55
N GLY A 758 -4.11 -18.27 24.24
CA GLY A 758 -3.49 -19.38 23.51
C GLY A 758 -3.52 -20.70 24.28
N GLU A 759 -3.46 -20.66 25.62
CA GLU A 759 -3.64 -21.86 26.45
C GLU A 759 -5.10 -22.31 26.50
N CYS A 760 -6.04 -21.35 26.59
CA CYS A 760 -7.47 -21.62 26.53
C CYS A 760 -7.90 -22.19 25.18
N TRP A 761 -7.37 -21.68 24.08
CA TRP A 761 -7.69 -22.17 22.73
C TRP A 761 -7.28 -23.63 22.50
N GLN A 762 -6.22 -24.09 23.17
CA GLN A 762 -5.75 -25.47 23.05
C GLN A 762 -6.64 -26.48 23.81
N LYS A 763 -7.24 -26.05 24.93
CA LYS A 763 -8.08 -26.91 25.79
C LYS A 763 -9.45 -27.14 25.18
#